data_AF-A0A933Y1X3-F1
#
_entry.id   AF-A0A933Y1X3-F1
#
_cell.length_a   1.000
_cell.length_b   1.000
_cell.length_c   1.000
_cell.angle_alpha   90.00
_cell.angle_beta   90.00
_cell.angle_gamma   90.00
#
_symmetry.space_group_name_H-M   'P 1'
#
loop_
_entity.id
_entity.type
_entity.pdbx_description
1 polymer ?
#
loop_
_entity_poly.entity_id
_entity_poly.type
_entity_poly.pdbx_seq_one_letter_code
_entity_poly.pdbx_strand_id
1 'polypeptide(L)'
;MGIRIALASALALAAAAHATAVHATAAHAAVAHAAVAHAAVAHAAVAHAAVAHAAVAHTSAAHATAAHAGDPTIERTRSIVCVALPEEPAWQDFAFLAALPASAAINDGSPLVIGVAPDGSLRAEASDFLRRYRPERVLRIGAAPAEPREPKPQVVAGDDADAAACELATRCFARSSRAVICRGDDYASALSAAVLAARWRAPLLFSSDAGLSTRATETLGALGVRSACFVGARADANRVAVAVSALERLESAADVARWMQQHRLAVEYVAATAPDDRGAGKVRKLSLAAAALAAGRNGAVAPIEFESNAGEPPPSDAARVERTERALGDFQKQLGRTPDTLCIVAMPETIPMAAVACAEGIDIDPVTDLRYANIDGDPFVELAFGRVIAEDALSATLLAARSLAYDELVEPAWSGRITIAEWERESAPAFARAGFETRLVEPAGAALETGSPFAEVAALVHASHASWLGLGSTYAADASALLAPCVVETGGCSAASLDQDPDGRSVAARLLRNGAVAFAGNTRRAVAQYELYRSEFWNALLAGASVGRAHRRALNCVVASMLDHGESERGLHRYELHAAALYADPALALRLPTTPKLEPARAELRSGQLVMHAPSEWWRTEVFAPTDWQRDPSRKITALRAAGVGVESRWDGEHRRNEETLVYTAEVRTEKEVSALEPIDPPAAPLGGCGRWFVDEHADGSRSLFVRAVLVDFDMDRGEIRSRVDTLRWRVK
;
A
#
# COMPACT_ATOMS: atom_id res chain seq x y z
N MET A 1 36.59 -19.52 -46.65
CA MET A 1 37.28 -20.43 -47.59
C MET A 1 36.30 -21.54 -47.94
N GLY A 2 35.92 -21.69 -49.21
CA GLY A 2 34.88 -22.61 -49.69
C GLY A 2 33.89 -21.92 -50.63
N ILE A 3 33.97 -22.23 -51.92
CA ILE A 3 33.52 -21.44 -53.07
C ILE A 3 32.16 -21.94 -53.63
N ARG A 4 31.32 -20.95 -53.98
CA ARG A 4 30.31 -20.82 -55.07
C ARG A 4 29.86 -22.07 -55.86
N ILE A 5 28.54 -22.10 -56.16
CA ILE A 5 27.98 -22.06 -57.53
C ILE A 5 26.62 -21.32 -57.47
N ALA A 6 26.36 -20.50 -58.49
CA ALA A 6 25.18 -19.65 -58.69
C ALA A 6 24.63 -19.84 -60.11
N LEU A 7 23.48 -19.17 -60.37
CA LEU A 7 22.79 -18.85 -61.64
C LEU A 7 21.74 -19.88 -62.13
N ALA A 8 20.55 -19.53 -62.66
CA ALA A 8 19.94 -18.22 -62.99
C ALA A 8 18.50 -18.35 -63.56
N SER A 9 17.69 -17.28 -63.34
CA SER A 9 16.77 -16.56 -64.28
C SER A 9 15.56 -17.28 -64.95
N ALA A 10 14.43 -16.66 -65.33
CA ALA A 10 13.76 -15.35 -65.15
C ALA A 10 12.40 -15.33 -65.93
N LEU A 11 11.53 -14.33 -65.67
CA LEU A 11 10.37 -13.80 -66.48
C LEU A 11 9.06 -14.66 -66.57
N ALA A 12 7.80 -14.17 -66.62
CA ALA A 12 7.20 -12.84 -66.84
C ALA A 12 5.69 -12.75 -66.42
N LEU A 13 5.26 -11.55 -66.01
CA LEU A 13 4.05 -10.76 -66.35
C LEU A 13 2.64 -11.39 -66.55
N ALA A 14 1.64 -10.88 -65.81
CA ALA A 14 0.28 -10.57 -66.33
C ALA A 14 -0.49 -9.60 -65.41
N ALA A 15 -1.10 -8.59 -66.03
CA ALA A 15 -1.88 -7.51 -65.43
C ALA A 15 -3.40 -7.80 -65.49
N ALA A 16 -4.18 -7.26 -64.56
CA ALA A 16 -5.61 -6.98 -64.77
C ALA A 16 -6.06 -5.81 -63.89
N ALA A 17 -6.58 -4.78 -64.56
CA ALA A 17 -7.14 -3.55 -64.01
C ALA A 17 -8.62 -3.73 -63.64
N HIS A 18 -9.12 -2.96 -62.66
CA HIS A 18 -10.52 -2.52 -62.63
C HIS A 18 -10.67 -1.10 -62.06
N ALA A 19 -11.62 -0.38 -62.64
CA ALA A 19 -11.71 1.06 -62.76
C ALA A 19 -12.64 1.74 -61.74
N THR A 20 -12.60 3.07 -61.77
CA THR A 20 -13.29 4.12 -61.01
C THR A 20 -14.79 4.31 -61.33
N ALA A 21 -15.56 4.85 -60.36
CA ALA A 21 -16.79 5.66 -60.50
C ALA A 21 -17.10 6.31 -59.12
N VAL A 22 -17.01 7.63 -58.87
CA VAL A 22 -17.83 8.84 -59.21
C VAL A 22 -19.23 8.92 -58.57
N HIS A 23 -19.38 9.95 -57.71
CA HIS A 23 -20.51 10.74 -57.17
C HIS A 23 -21.99 10.32 -57.25
N ALA A 24 -22.72 10.60 -56.15
CA ALA A 24 -24.02 11.29 -56.19
C ALA A 24 -24.35 12.03 -54.87
N THR A 25 -24.78 13.29 -55.02
CA THR A 25 -25.32 14.23 -54.02
C THR A 25 -26.83 14.13 -53.87
N ALA A 26 -27.35 14.41 -52.66
CA ALA A 26 -28.67 15.00 -52.39
C ALA A 26 -28.76 15.32 -50.88
N ALA A 27 -29.55 16.24 -50.33
CA ALA A 27 -30.10 17.55 -50.70
C ALA A 27 -30.85 18.04 -49.44
N HIS A 28 -31.01 19.35 -49.28
CA HIS A 28 -31.54 20.05 -48.10
C HIS A 28 -32.97 19.67 -47.65
N ALA A 29 -33.24 19.87 -46.36
CA ALA A 29 -34.48 20.47 -45.87
C ALA A 29 -34.13 21.56 -44.82
N ALA A 30 -34.78 22.72 -44.94
CA ALA A 30 -34.54 23.93 -44.18
C ALA A 30 -35.81 24.44 -43.46
N VAL A 31 -35.59 25.38 -42.52
CA VAL A 31 -36.53 26.38 -41.94
C VAL A 31 -37.43 25.82 -40.80
N ALA A 32 -37.53 26.42 -39.60
CA ALA A 32 -37.82 27.82 -39.30
C ALA A 32 -37.29 28.37 -37.94
N HIS A 33 -37.06 29.69 -37.93
CA HIS A 33 -36.84 30.57 -36.78
C HIS A 33 -38.15 31.20 -36.26
N ALA A 34 -38.22 31.51 -34.96
CA ALA A 34 -38.78 32.72 -34.28
C ALA A 34 -39.11 32.34 -32.81
N ALA A 35 -38.91 33.14 -31.76
CA ALA A 35 -38.82 34.59 -31.63
C ALA A 35 -37.95 35.01 -30.42
N VAL A 36 -37.50 36.26 -30.48
CA VAL A 36 -36.71 37.03 -29.51
C VAL A 36 -37.62 37.95 -28.67
N ALA A 37 -37.09 38.45 -27.54
CA ALA A 37 -37.35 39.73 -26.82
C ALA A 37 -38.00 39.63 -25.42
N HIS A 38 -37.67 40.44 -24.39
CA HIS A 38 -36.74 41.57 -24.21
C HIS A 38 -36.48 41.86 -22.70
N ALA A 39 -35.21 42.19 -22.37
CA ALA A 39 -34.69 43.28 -21.51
C ALA A 39 -35.40 43.77 -20.22
N ALA A 40 -34.59 43.91 -19.14
CA ALA A 40 -34.34 45.10 -18.29
C ALA A 40 -33.41 44.64 -17.12
N VAL A 41 -32.40 45.33 -16.56
CA VAL A 41 -32.10 46.73 -16.26
C VAL A 41 -30.57 46.94 -16.14
N ALA A 42 -30.12 48.18 -16.34
CA ALA A 42 -28.75 48.66 -16.39
C ALA A 42 -28.05 48.98 -15.04
N HIS A 43 -26.73 48.77 -15.04
CA HIS A 43 -25.57 49.47 -14.47
C HIS A 43 -25.52 50.02 -13.01
N ALA A 44 -24.47 49.59 -12.29
CA ALA A 44 -23.56 50.49 -11.57
C ALA A 44 -22.10 49.95 -11.52
N ALA A 45 -21.18 50.79 -11.99
CA ALA A 45 -19.74 50.92 -11.74
C ALA A 45 -18.76 49.72 -11.92
N VAL A 46 -17.88 49.90 -12.91
CA VAL A 46 -16.65 49.15 -13.16
C VAL A 46 -15.53 49.62 -12.21
N ALA A 47 -14.84 48.68 -11.57
CA ALA A 47 -13.46 48.85 -11.14
C ALA A 47 -12.66 47.63 -11.64
N HIS A 48 -11.58 47.90 -12.39
CA HIS A 48 -10.70 46.89 -12.97
C HIS A 48 -9.98 46.08 -11.89
N ALA A 49 -10.12 44.75 -11.94
CA ALA A 49 -9.16 43.81 -11.37
C ALA A 49 -8.76 42.81 -12.47
N ALA A 50 -7.45 42.65 -12.63
CA ALA A 50 -6.83 41.84 -13.67
C ALA A 50 -7.37 40.41 -13.71
N VAL A 51 -7.67 39.93 -14.91
CA VAL A 51 -7.96 38.53 -15.19
C VAL A 51 -6.65 37.75 -15.05
N ALA A 52 -6.44 37.14 -13.89
CA ALA A 52 -5.50 36.04 -13.73
C ALA A 52 -6.19 34.78 -14.25
N HIS A 53 -5.77 34.29 -15.42
CA HIS A 53 -6.15 32.96 -15.88
C HIS A 53 -5.61 31.91 -14.90
N ALA A 54 -6.53 31.15 -14.31
CA ALA A 54 -6.24 30.04 -13.44
C ALA A 54 -5.28 29.06 -14.12
N ALA A 55 -4.10 28.88 -13.53
CA ALA A 55 -3.26 27.72 -13.77
C ALA A 55 -4.04 26.49 -13.28
N VAL A 56 -4.24 25.54 -14.18
CA VAL A 56 -4.69 24.18 -13.85
C VAL A 56 -3.63 23.57 -12.93
N ALA A 57 -3.88 23.67 -11.63
CA ALA A 57 -3.23 22.82 -10.65
C ALA A 57 -3.94 21.47 -10.71
N HIS A 58 -3.19 20.42 -11.01
CA HIS A 58 -3.60 19.07 -10.68
C HIS A 58 -3.72 19.02 -9.15
N THR A 59 -4.93 19.23 -8.65
CA THR A 59 -5.31 18.65 -7.37
C THR A 59 -5.23 17.15 -7.57
N SER A 60 -4.15 16.53 -7.10
CA SER A 60 -4.32 15.23 -6.47
C SER A 60 -5.50 15.41 -5.53
N ALA A 61 -6.58 14.67 -5.78
CA ALA A 61 -7.61 14.55 -4.78
C ALA A 61 -6.89 14.01 -3.55
N ALA A 62 -6.59 14.90 -2.61
CA ALA A 62 -6.57 14.53 -1.22
C ALA A 62 -7.96 13.92 -1.02
N HIS A 63 -8.04 12.59 -1.10
CA HIS A 63 -9.08 11.85 -0.42
C HIS A 63 -8.81 12.05 1.07
N ALA A 64 -9.07 13.28 1.55
CA ALA A 64 -9.77 13.40 2.81
C ALA A 64 -10.92 12.43 2.67
N THR A 65 -10.89 11.39 3.50
CA THR A 65 -12.04 10.53 3.74
C THR A 65 -13.25 11.44 3.72
N ALA A 66 -14.09 11.29 2.69
CA ALA A 66 -15.35 11.98 2.68
C ALA A 66 -16.04 11.45 3.92
N ALA A 67 -16.02 12.25 5.00
CA ALA A 67 -16.91 12.09 6.12
C ALA A 67 -18.29 12.16 5.47
N HIS A 68 -18.84 11.00 5.12
CA HIS A 68 -20.24 10.90 4.79
C HIS A 68 -20.92 11.47 6.02
N ALA A 69 -21.56 12.63 5.86
CA ALA A 69 -22.37 13.23 6.89
C ALA A 69 -23.51 12.24 7.19
N GLY A 70 -23.23 11.30 8.09
CA GLY A 70 -24.22 10.43 8.69
C GLY A 70 -25.22 11.26 9.46
N ASP A 71 -26.41 10.70 9.60
CA ASP A 71 -27.53 11.27 10.35
C ASP A 71 -27.05 11.87 11.69
N PRO A 72 -27.20 13.19 11.93
CA PRO A 72 -26.72 13.85 13.14
C PRO A 72 -27.45 13.42 14.42
N THR A 73 -28.41 12.49 14.34
CA THR A 73 -29.17 11.98 15.50
C THR A 73 -28.60 10.71 16.13
N ILE A 74 -27.52 10.11 15.60
CA ILE A 74 -26.89 8.94 16.20
C ILE A 74 -25.71 9.38 17.07
N GLU A 75 -25.84 9.21 18.38
CA GLU A 75 -24.77 9.41 19.35
C GLU A 75 -23.60 8.47 19.02
N ARG A 76 -22.47 9.06 18.62
CA ARG A 76 -21.30 8.35 18.07
C ARG A 76 -20.51 7.73 19.22
N THR A 77 -20.50 6.40 19.29
CA THR A 77 -19.77 5.65 20.33
C THR A 77 -18.59 4.92 19.70
N ARG A 78 -17.35 5.27 20.10
CA ARG A 78 -16.14 4.53 19.70
C ARG A 78 -16.26 3.08 20.16
N SER A 79 -16.49 2.17 19.22
CA SER A 79 -16.79 0.78 19.52
C SER A 79 -15.70 -0.14 19.00
N ILE A 80 -15.50 -1.27 19.67
CA ILE A 80 -14.66 -2.36 19.16
C ILE A 80 -15.33 -3.71 19.40
N VAL A 81 -15.13 -4.64 18.47
CA VAL A 81 -15.54 -6.04 18.65
C VAL A 81 -14.31 -6.91 18.90
N CYS A 82 -14.31 -7.67 19.99
CA CYS A 82 -13.28 -8.65 20.31
C CYS A 82 -13.81 -10.07 20.10
N VAL A 83 -13.07 -10.89 19.35
CA VAL A 83 -13.46 -12.27 19.04
C VAL A 83 -12.41 -13.23 19.59
N ALA A 84 -12.81 -14.18 20.43
CA ALA A 84 -11.91 -15.22 20.91
C ALA A 84 -11.55 -16.16 19.75
N LEU A 85 -10.29 -16.15 19.30
CA LEU A 85 -9.84 -16.92 18.15
C LEU A 85 -8.96 -18.10 18.58
N PRO A 86 -9.45 -19.35 18.50
CA PRO A 86 -8.60 -20.53 18.60
C PRO A 86 -7.64 -20.62 17.42
N GLU A 87 -6.53 -21.33 17.60
CA GLU A 87 -5.53 -21.56 16.54
C GLU A 87 -6.09 -22.46 15.43
N GLU A 88 -6.81 -23.52 15.81
CA GLU A 88 -7.45 -24.44 14.86
C GLU A 88 -8.69 -23.82 14.20
N PRO A 89 -9.03 -24.20 12.94
CA PRO A 89 -10.24 -23.75 12.27
C PRO A 89 -11.48 -23.95 13.13
N ALA A 90 -12.26 -22.89 13.32
CA ALA A 90 -13.42 -22.92 14.20
C ALA A 90 -14.54 -21.98 13.73
N TRP A 91 -15.70 -22.06 14.38
CA TRP A 91 -16.86 -21.22 14.04
C TRP A 91 -16.59 -19.73 14.33
N GLN A 92 -15.67 -19.43 15.25
CA GLN A 92 -15.29 -18.06 15.59
C GLN A 92 -14.63 -17.34 14.41
N ASP A 93 -14.04 -18.07 13.45
CA ASP A 93 -13.53 -17.48 12.21
C ASP A 93 -14.68 -16.84 11.41
N PHE A 94 -15.83 -17.53 11.30
CA PHE A 94 -17.04 -16.99 10.67
C PHE A 94 -17.70 -15.90 11.52
N ALA A 95 -17.68 -16.03 12.85
CA ALA A 95 -18.20 -14.97 13.72
C ALA A 95 -17.36 -13.69 13.63
N PHE A 96 -16.03 -13.79 13.44
CA PHE A 96 -15.18 -12.65 13.13
C PHE A 96 -15.61 -11.98 11.82
N LEU A 97 -15.88 -12.77 10.78
CA LEU A 97 -16.35 -12.25 9.49
C LEU A 97 -17.72 -11.58 9.60
N ALA A 98 -18.64 -12.11 10.40
CA ALA A 98 -19.92 -11.45 10.70
C ALA A 98 -19.77 -10.20 11.59
N ALA A 99 -18.72 -10.13 12.41
CA ALA A 99 -18.41 -8.96 13.21
C ALA A 99 -17.93 -7.77 12.40
N LEU A 100 -17.32 -7.98 11.22
CA LEU A 100 -16.86 -6.89 10.34
C LEU A 100 -18.00 -5.94 9.94
N PRO A 101 -19.10 -6.38 9.31
CA PRO A 101 -20.23 -5.51 8.99
C PRO A 101 -20.94 -4.95 10.22
N ALA A 102 -21.01 -5.72 11.31
CA ALA A 102 -21.60 -5.25 12.57
C ALA A 102 -20.80 -4.11 13.19
N SER A 103 -19.46 -4.23 13.21
CA SER A 103 -18.53 -3.20 13.66
C SER A 103 -18.59 -1.97 12.75
N ALA A 104 -18.57 -2.18 11.42
CA ALA A 104 -18.74 -1.10 10.47
C ALA A 104 -20.06 -0.34 10.66
N ALA A 105 -21.16 -1.02 10.99
CA ALA A 105 -22.45 -0.36 11.24
C ALA A 105 -22.43 0.57 12.46
N ILE A 106 -21.66 0.22 13.50
CA ILE A 106 -21.57 1.02 14.75
C ILE A 106 -20.39 2.00 14.79
N ASN A 107 -19.45 1.90 13.84
CA ASN A 107 -18.25 2.74 13.72
C ASN A 107 -18.20 3.52 12.39
N ASP A 108 -19.35 3.97 11.88
CA ASP A 108 -19.50 4.76 10.64
C ASP A 108 -18.74 4.22 9.40
N GLY A 109 -18.73 2.89 9.25
CA GLY A 109 -18.10 2.18 8.15
C GLY A 109 -16.75 1.56 8.48
N SER A 110 -16.13 1.88 9.63
CA SER A 110 -14.84 1.30 10.03
C SER A 110 -15.01 -0.07 10.71
N PRO A 111 -14.53 -1.18 10.11
CA PRO A 111 -14.72 -2.53 10.66
C PRO A 111 -13.66 -2.86 11.74
N LEU A 112 -13.75 -2.21 12.89
CA LEU A 112 -12.81 -2.41 14.01
C LEU A 112 -13.12 -3.69 14.79
N VAL A 113 -12.46 -4.78 14.40
CA VAL A 113 -12.57 -6.11 15.01
C VAL A 113 -11.17 -6.66 15.28
N ILE A 114 -10.94 -7.16 16.49
CA ILE A 114 -9.66 -7.79 16.87
C ILE A 114 -9.86 -9.22 17.39
N GLY A 115 -8.90 -10.08 17.07
CA GLY A 115 -8.74 -11.38 17.69
C GLY A 115 -8.19 -11.26 19.11
N VAL A 116 -8.69 -12.08 20.02
CA VAL A 116 -8.17 -12.22 21.39
C VAL A 116 -7.97 -13.69 21.71
N ALA A 117 -7.27 -13.99 22.80
CA ALA A 117 -6.96 -15.38 23.16
C ALA A 117 -8.25 -16.20 23.36
N PRO A 118 -8.21 -17.54 23.21
CA PRO A 118 -9.40 -18.39 23.30
C PRO A 118 -10.09 -18.35 24.67
N ASP A 119 -9.32 -18.18 25.74
CA ASP A 119 -9.80 -17.96 27.11
C ASP A 119 -10.34 -16.54 27.34
N GLY A 120 -10.12 -15.68 26.35
CA GLY A 120 -10.54 -14.32 26.31
C GLY A 120 -9.60 -13.27 26.86
N SER A 121 -8.43 -13.69 27.33
CA SER A 121 -7.38 -12.78 27.78
C SER A 121 -6.88 -11.88 26.64
N LEU A 122 -6.41 -10.69 27.02
CA LEU A 122 -5.79 -9.73 26.11
C LEU A 122 -4.28 -9.77 26.33
N ARG A 123 -3.53 -9.85 25.22
CA ARG A 123 -2.09 -9.69 25.26
C ARG A 123 -1.70 -8.24 25.51
N ALA A 124 -0.42 -7.98 25.80
CA ALA A 124 0.08 -6.66 26.14
C ALA A 124 -0.17 -5.64 25.01
N GLU A 125 0.09 -6.04 23.77
CA GLU A 125 -0.10 -5.24 22.56
C GLU A 125 -1.58 -4.89 22.29
N ALA A 126 -2.50 -5.82 22.56
CA ALA A 126 -3.93 -5.57 22.43
C ALA A 126 -4.44 -4.65 23.55
N SER A 127 -3.88 -4.82 24.76
CA SER A 127 -4.18 -3.94 25.89
C SER A 127 -3.70 -2.52 25.64
N ASP A 128 -2.50 -2.34 25.07
CA ASP A 128 -1.97 -1.03 24.71
C ASP A 128 -2.77 -0.35 23.60
N PHE A 129 -3.14 -1.09 22.55
CA PHE A 129 -4.02 -0.57 21.51
C PHE A 129 -5.34 -0.04 22.10
N LEU A 130 -6.00 -0.83 22.96
CA LEU A 130 -7.27 -0.41 23.57
C LEU A 130 -7.10 0.77 24.54
N ARG A 131 -5.96 0.86 25.25
CA ARG A 131 -5.62 2.01 26.11
C ARG A 131 -5.48 3.30 25.29
N ARG A 132 -4.90 3.22 24.10
CA ARG A 132 -4.73 4.36 23.17
C ARG A 132 -6.05 4.72 22.46
N TYR A 133 -6.77 3.71 21.96
CA TYR A 133 -8.03 3.88 21.24
C TYR A 133 -9.16 4.41 22.14
N ARG A 134 -9.19 3.99 23.41
CA ARG A 134 -10.19 4.37 24.43
C ARG A 134 -11.63 4.13 23.94
N PRO A 135 -12.00 2.86 23.66
CA PRO A 135 -13.36 2.56 23.24
C PRO A 135 -14.37 2.87 24.37
N GLU A 136 -15.51 3.42 23.99
CA GLU A 136 -16.67 3.63 24.86
C GLU A 136 -17.54 2.37 24.94
N ARG A 137 -17.46 1.51 23.93
CA ARG A 137 -18.19 0.24 23.85
C ARG A 137 -17.28 -0.89 23.40
N VAL A 138 -17.33 -2.01 24.11
CA VAL A 138 -16.64 -3.25 23.74
C VAL A 138 -17.68 -4.35 23.58
N LEU A 139 -17.82 -4.89 22.36
CA LEU A 139 -18.58 -6.11 22.10
C LEU A 139 -17.64 -7.31 22.14
N ARG A 140 -18.13 -8.45 22.61
CA ARG A 140 -17.30 -9.63 22.80
C ARG A 140 -17.98 -10.91 22.34
N ILE A 141 -17.27 -11.71 21.55
CA ILE A 141 -17.72 -13.02 21.05
C ILE A 141 -16.79 -14.10 21.60
N GLY A 142 -17.37 -15.16 22.17
CA GLY A 142 -16.64 -16.25 22.82
C GLY A 142 -16.39 -16.02 24.32
N ALA A 143 -15.38 -16.71 24.88
CA ALA A 143 -15.11 -16.74 26.32
C ALA A 143 -14.95 -15.33 26.93
N ALA A 144 -15.37 -15.13 28.18
CA ALA A 144 -15.19 -13.88 28.92
C ALA A 144 -13.82 -13.86 29.63
N PRO A 145 -13.12 -12.70 29.69
CA PRO A 145 -11.85 -12.61 30.41
C PRO A 145 -12.10 -12.79 31.92
N ALA A 146 -11.12 -13.38 32.60
CA ALA A 146 -11.17 -13.52 34.06
C ALA A 146 -11.11 -12.16 34.79
N GLU A 147 -10.46 -11.15 34.18
CA GLU A 147 -10.21 -9.86 34.83
C GLU A 147 -11.28 -8.80 34.50
N PRO A 148 -11.69 -7.98 35.49
CA PRO A 148 -12.60 -6.87 35.27
C PRO A 148 -11.95 -5.79 34.39
N ARG A 149 -12.73 -5.25 33.44
CA ARG A 149 -12.26 -4.26 32.46
C ARG A 149 -13.30 -3.18 32.27
N GLU A 150 -12.84 -1.94 32.07
CA GLU A 150 -13.68 -0.81 31.69
C GLU A 150 -13.41 -0.33 30.24
N PRO A 151 -14.45 -0.02 29.45
CA PRO A 151 -15.85 -0.30 29.74
C PRO A 151 -16.11 -1.82 29.79
N LYS A 152 -17.04 -2.25 30.65
CA LYS A 152 -17.40 -3.67 30.78
C LYS A 152 -17.80 -4.27 29.42
N PRO A 153 -17.13 -5.34 28.94
CA PRO A 153 -17.48 -5.95 27.67
C PRO A 153 -18.92 -6.47 27.64
N GLN A 154 -19.64 -6.14 26.58
CA GLN A 154 -20.97 -6.65 26.28
C GLN A 154 -20.82 -7.98 25.53
N VAL A 155 -21.17 -9.09 26.18
CA VAL A 155 -21.10 -10.43 25.59
C VAL A 155 -22.19 -10.58 24.54
N VAL A 156 -21.79 -10.93 23.32
CA VAL A 156 -22.64 -11.41 22.22
C VAL A 156 -22.92 -12.89 22.49
N ALA A 157 -24.19 -13.21 22.76
CA ALA A 157 -24.59 -14.58 23.03
C ALA A 157 -24.55 -15.40 21.74
N GLY A 158 -23.88 -16.55 21.78
CA GLY A 158 -23.79 -17.48 20.65
C GLY A 158 -22.70 -18.51 20.89
N ASP A 159 -23.04 -19.77 20.64
CA ASP A 159 -22.17 -20.94 20.74
C ASP A 159 -21.72 -21.47 19.38
N ASP A 160 -22.27 -20.91 18.30
CA ASP A 160 -21.91 -21.18 16.91
C ASP A 160 -21.93 -19.89 16.04
N ALA A 161 -21.52 -20.04 14.78
CA ALA A 161 -21.42 -18.93 13.83
C ALA A 161 -22.78 -18.29 13.49
N ASP A 162 -23.85 -19.09 13.38
CA ASP A 162 -25.19 -18.61 13.04
C ASP A 162 -25.79 -17.80 14.20
N ALA A 163 -25.67 -18.33 15.42
CA ALA A 163 -26.06 -17.67 16.66
C ALA A 163 -25.39 -16.31 16.82
N ALA A 164 -24.06 -16.29 16.68
CA ALA A 164 -23.27 -15.06 16.82
C ALA A 164 -23.62 -14.04 15.72
N ALA A 165 -23.79 -14.48 14.47
CA ALA A 165 -24.18 -13.60 13.36
C ALA A 165 -25.56 -12.97 13.57
N CYS A 166 -26.56 -13.75 13.98
CA CYS A 166 -27.91 -13.25 14.27
C CYS A 166 -27.93 -12.25 15.43
N GLU A 167 -27.17 -12.54 16.49
CA GLU A 167 -27.06 -11.66 17.65
C GLU A 167 -26.35 -10.35 17.30
N LEU A 168 -25.25 -10.41 16.54
CA LEU A 168 -24.58 -9.22 16.02
C LEU A 168 -25.51 -8.38 15.15
N ALA A 169 -26.25 -9.03 14.24
CA ALA A 169 -27.21 -8.37 13.37
C ALA A 169 -28.27 -7.62 14.17
N THR A 170 -28.88 -8.26 15.17
CA THR A 170 -29.93 -7.66 16.00
C THR A 170 -29.41 -6.54 16.91
N ARG A 171 -28.16 -6.65 17.39
CA ARG A 171 -27.55 -5.64 18.29
C ARG A 171 -27.02 -4.40 17.57
N CYS A 172 -26.54 -4.57 16.34
CA CYS A 172 -25.81 -3.52 15.62
C CYS A 172 -26.64 -2.88 14.52
N PHE A 173 -27.74 -3.51 14.10
CA PHE A 173 -28.66 -2.97 13.10
C PHE A 173 -30.05 -2.82 13.72
N ALA A 174 -30.54 -1.58 13.80
CA ALA A 174 -31.93 -1.34 14.23
C ALA A 174 -32.93 -1.84 13.19
N ARG A 175 -32.61 -1.65 11.90
CA ARG A 175 -33.32 -2.15 10.73
C ARG A 175 -32.34 -2.33 9.58
N SER A 176 -32.66 -3.22 8.65
CA SER A 176 -31.96 -3.32 7.38
C SER A 176 -32.89 -3.86 6.32
N SER A 177 -33.05 -3.14 5.19
CA SER A 177 -33.81 -3.66 4.05
C SER A 177 -33.04 -4.70 3.23
N ARG A 178 -31.77 -4.92 3.57
CA ARG A 178 -30.80 -5.73 2.82
C ARG A 178 -30.01 -6.66 3.74
N ALA A 179 -29.54 -7.78 3.21
CA ALA A 179 -28.61 -8.69 3.90
C ALA A 179 -27.63 -9.32 2.92
N VAL A 180 -26.49 -9.77 3.42
CA VAL A 180 -25.60 -10.68 2.70
C VAL A 180 -25.67 -12.04 3.37
N ILE A 181 -25.71 -13.10 2.56
CA ILE A 181 -25.83 -14.47 3.03
C ILE A 181 -24.76 -15.31 2.34
N CYS A 182 -24.06 -16.16 3.09
CA CYS A 182 -23.18 -17.18 2.53
C CYS A 182 -23.31 -18.46 3.36
N ARG A 183 -22.67 -19.56 2.94
CA ARG A 183 -22.65 -20.76 3.77
C ARG A 183 -21.72 -20.62 4.98
N GLY A 184 -22.09 -21.24 6.09
CA GLY A 184 -21.30 -21.29 7.33
C GLY A 184 -20.13 -22.28 7.32
N ASP A 185 -19.85 -22.90 6.18
CA ASP A 185 -18.71 -23.81 5.93
C ASP A 185 -17.88 -23.42 4.70
N ASP A 186 -18.30 -22.41 3.93
CA ASP A 186 -17.58 -21.87 2.78
C ASP A 186 -16.77 -20.63 3.19
N TYR A 187 -15.56 -20.87 3.69
CA TYR A 187 -14.70 -19.81 4.23
C TYR A 187 -14.24 -18.81 3.18
N ALA A 188 -13.88 -19.29 1.97
CA ALA A 188 -13.40 -18.42 0.89
C ALA A 188 -14.49 -17.42 0.45
N SER A 189 -15.73 -17.89 0.29
CA SER A 189 -16.87 -17.02 0.00
C SER A 189 -17.19 -16.09 1.17
N ALA A 190 -17.07 -16.55 2.42
CA ALA A 190 -17.33 -15.75 3.60
C ALA A 190 -16.38 -14.54 3.73
N LEU A 191 -15.12 -14.66 3.31
CA LEU A 191 -14.17 -13.52 3.25
C LEU A 191 -14.73 -12.38 2.37
N SER A 192 -15.21 -12.73 1.18
CA SER A 192 -15.76 -11.75 0.23
C SER A 192 -17.15 -11.25 0.65
N ALA A 193 -17.96 -12.13 1.24
CA ALA A 193 -19.29 -11.81 1.75
C ALA A 193 -19.23 -10.79 2.90
N ALA A 194 -18.25 -10.93 3.80
CA ALA A 194 -18.04 -10.00 4.91
C ALA A 194 -17.67 -8.60 4.42
N VAL A 195 -16.78 -8.51 3.41
CA VAL A 195 -16.42 -7.24 2.78
C VAL A 195 -17.63 -6.59 2.13
N LEU A 196 -18.39 -7.35 1.33
CA LEU A 196 -19.62 -6.86 0.72
C LEU A 196 -20.61 -6.37 1.77
N ALA A 197 -20.84 -7.15 2.83
CA ALA A 197 -21.78 -6.81 3.90
C ALA A 197 -21.38 -5.50 4.59
N ALA A 198 -20.09 -5.31 4.88
CA ALA A 198 -19.60 -4.08 5.52
C ALA A 198 -19.74 -2.87 4.60
N ARG A 199 -19.29 -3.00 3.34
CA ARG A 199 -19.38 -1.94 2.31
C ARG A 199 -20.82 -1.58 1.97
N TRP A 200 -21.69 -2.59 1.93
CA TRP A 200 -23.12 -2.43 1.70
C TRP A 200 -23.88 -2.15 2.99
N ARG A 201 -23.24 -1.87 4.13
CA ARG A 201 -23.89 -1.59 5.44
C ARG A 201 -25.09 -2.50 5.70
N ALA A 202 -24.87 -3.80 5.64
CA ALA A 202 -25.87 -4.84 5.77
C ALA A 202 -25.37 -5.96 6.70
N PRO A 203 -26.24 -6.66 7.44
CA PRO A 203 -25.84 -7.82 8.22
C PRO A 203 -25.36 -8.96 7.31
N LEU A 204 -24.37 -9.71 7.79
CA LEU A 204 -23.95 -11.01 7.24
C LEU A 204 -24.59 -12.13 8.07
N LEU A 205 -25.31 -13.03 7.42
CA LEU A 205 -25.88 -14.23 8.03
C LEU A 205 -25.40 -15.49 7.31
N PHE A 206 -25.47 -16.62 8.00
CA PHE A 206 -24.98 -17.89 7.46
C PHE A 206 -26.13 -18.85 7.15
N SER A 207 -25.96 -19.62 6.08
CA SER A 207 -26.80 -20.78 5.75
C SER A 207 -26.03 -22.08 5.94
N SER A 208 -26.76 -23.19 5.98
CA SER A 208 -26.21 -24.55 5.99
C SER A 208 -26.76 -25.37 4.81
N ASP A 209 -26.46 -26.66 4.77
CA ASP A 209 -27.10 -27.57 3.82
C ASP A 209 -28.62 -27.63 3.94
N ALA A 210 -29.16 -27.34 5.13
CA ALA A 210 -30.59 -27.27 5.36
C ALA A 210 -31.20 -25.90 4.95
N GLY A 211 -30.39 -24.97 4.43
CA GLY A 211 -30.79 -23.59 4.19
C GLY A 211 -30.58 -22.69 5.42
N LEU A 212 -31.41 -21.64 5.55
CA LEU A 212 -31.39 -20.75 6.71
C LEU A 212 -32.01 -21.42 7.94
N SER A 213 -31.44 -21.17 9.11
CA SER A 213 -32.04 -21.58 10.37
C SER A 213 -33.33 -20.78 10.65
N THR A 214 -34.16 -21.28 11.57
CA THR A 214 -35.32 -20.52 12.08
C THR A 214 -34.87 -19.18 12.65
N ARG A 215 -33.78 -19.17 13.42
CA ARG A 215 -33.19 -17.95 14.02
C ARG A 215 -32.78 -16.94 12.96
N ALA A 216 -32.09 -17.36 11.90
CA ALA A 216 -31.70 -16.48 10.81
C ALA A 216 -32.92 -15.91 10.08
N THR A 217 -33.94 -16.74 9.83
CA THR A 217 -35.19 -16.32 9.20
C THR A 217 -35.95 -15.29 10.05
N GLU A 218 -36.05 -15.52 11.36
CA GLU A 218 -36.65 -14.58 12.31
C GLU A 218 -35.85 -13.27 12.38
N THR A 219 -34.52 -13.35 12.35
CA THR A 219 -33.63 -12.18 12.33
C THR A 219 -33.84 -11.32 11.07
N LEU A 220 -33.91 -11.95 9.90
CA LEU A 220 -34.24 -11.27 8.64
C LEU A 220 -35.59 -10.55 8.72
N GLY A 221 -36.60 -11.23 9.28
CA GLY A 221 -37.93 -10.66 9.49
C GLY A 221 -37.94 -9.48 10.45
N ALA A 222 -37.25 -9.60 11.59
CA ALA A 222 -37.13 -8.55 12.61
C ALA A 222 -36.45 -7.29 12.08
N LEU A 223 -35.41 -7.46 11.25
CA LEU A 223 -34.70 -6.34 10.61
C LEU A 223 -35.47 -5.73 9.43
N GLY A 224 -36.48 -6.43 8.90
CA GLY A 224 -37.27 -6.01 7.74
C GLY A 224 -36.52 -6.17 6.41
N VAL A 225 -35.69 -7.20 6.29
CA VAL A 225 -34.92 -7.49 5.07
C VAL A 225 -35.86 -7.87 3.93
N ARG A 226 -35.65 -7.25 2.76
CA ARG A 226 -36.44 -7.48 1.54
C ARG A 226 -35.60 -8.02 0.40
N SER A 227 -34.34 -7.60 0.31
CA SER A 227 -33.38 -8.03 -0.70
C SER A 227 -32.16 -8.66 -0.05
N ALA A 228 -31.55 -9.66 -0.68
CA ALA A 228 -30.27 -10.18 -0.23
C ALA A 228 -29.33 -10.50 -1.39
N CYS A 229 -28.03 -10.46 -1.11
CA CYS A 229 -27.00 -11.04 -1.97
C CYS A 229 -26.56 -12.37 -1.35
N PHE A 230 -26.65 -13.46 -2.11
CA PHE A 230 -26.01 -14.73 -1.76
C PHE A 230 -24.62 -14.78 -2.38
N VAL A 231 -23.60 -15.03 -1.57
CA VAL A 231 -22.21 -15.16 -1.99
C VAL A 231 -21.76 -16.61 -1.85
N GLY A 232 -21.27 -17.19 -2.95
CA GLY A 232 -20.83 -18.59 -3.05
C GLY A 232 -21.61 -19.38 -4.09
N ALA A 233 -21.49 -20.70 -4.06
CA ALA A 233 -22.00 -21.58 -5.10
C ALA A 233 -23.52 -21.42 -5.35
N ARG A 234 -23.91 -21.36 -6.63
CA ARG A 234 -25.30 -21.12 -7.05
C ARG A 234 -26.31 -22.14 -6.52
N ALA A 235 -25.89 -23.39 -6.35
CA ALA A 235 -26.76 -24.46 -5.88
C ALA A 235 -27.31 -24.17 -4.47
N ASP A 236 -26.51 -23.52 -3.63
CA ASP A 236 -26.86 -23.23 -2.25
C ASP A 236 -27.82 -22.03 -2.12
N ALA A 237 -27.70 -21.06 -3.02
CA ALA A 237 -28.57 -19.88 -3.07
C ALA A 237 -30.07 -20.26 -3.19
N ASN A 238 -30.39 -21.36 -3.87
CA ASN A 238 -31.78 -21.78 -4.07
C ASN A 238 -32.50 -22.16 -2.77
N ARG A 239 -31.75 -22.55 -1.74
CA ARG A 239 -32.29 -22.90 -0.41
C ARG A 239 -32.66 -21.66 0.41
N VAL A 240 -32.14 -20.49 0.03
CA VAL A 240 -32.33 -19.21 0.71
C VAL A 240 -33.39 -18.34 0.03
N ALA A 241 -33.64 -18.56 -1.27
CA ALA A 241 -34.52 -17.73 -2.10
C ALA A 241 -35.97 -17.61 -1.59
N VAL A 242 -36.44 -18.54 -0.76
CA VAL A 242 -37.80 -18.54 -0.22
C VAL A 242 -37.97 -17.57 0.95
N ALA A 243 -36.87 -17.17 1.61
CA ALA A 243 -36.89 -16.34 2.81
C ALA A 243 -36.84 -14.83 2.53
N VAL A 244 -36.54 -14.41 1.30
CA VAL A 244 -36.40 -12.99 0.91
C VAL A 244 -37.16 -12.70 -0.39
N SER A 245 -37.57 -11.45 -0.59
CA SER A 245 -38.36 -11.06 -1.78
C SER A 245 -37.52 -10.95 -3.06
N ALA A 246 -36.23 -10.61 -2.93
CA ALA A 246 -35.28 -10.56 -4.04
C ALA A 246 -33.93 -11.14 -3.60
N LEU A 247 -33.37 -12.04 -4.41
CA LEU A 247 -32.08 -12.67 -4.15
C LEU A 247 -31.16 -12.56 -5.37
N GLU A 248 -30.06 -11.83 -5.19
CA GLU A 248 -28.96 -11.77 -6.14
C GLU A 248 -27.92 -12.84 -5.80
N ARG A 249 -27.23 -13.38 -6.81
CA ARG A 249 -26.28 -14.49 -6.64
C ARG A 249 -24.91 -14.07 -7.19
N LEU A 250 -23.89 -14.19 -6.35
CA LEU A 250 -22.51 -13.80 -6.64
C LEU A 250 -21.64 -15.02 -6.37
N GLU A 251 -21.12 -15.65 -7.42
CA GLU A 251 -20.51 -16.99 -7.30
C GLU A 251 -19.02 -16.92 -6.93
N SER A 252 -18.38 -15.77 -7.12
CA SER A 252 -16.96 -15.56 -6.85
C SER A 252 -16.65 -14.20 -6.20
N ALA A 253 -15.44 -14.06 -5.65
CA ALA A 253 -14.94 -12.79 -5.14
C ALA A 253 -14.90 -11.68 -6.21
N ALA A 254 -14.57 -12.05 -7.46
CA ALA A 254 -14.59 -11.12 -8.58
C ALA A 254 -16.01 -10.70 -8.96
N ASP A 255 -17.01 -11.60 -8.88
CA ASP A 255 -18.43 -11.23 -9.04
C ASP A 255 -18.87 -10.23 -7.97
N VAL A 256 -18.46 -10.44 -6.73
CA VAL A 256 -18.70 -9.51 -5.63
C VAL A 256 -18.09 -8.14 -5.92
N ALA A 257 -16.84 -8.10 -6.38
CA ALA A 257 -16.16 -6.84 -6.72
C ALA A 257 -16.83 -6.09 -7.89
N ARG A 258 -17.20 -6.81 -8.96
CA ARG A 258 -17.95 -6.22 -10.10
C ARG A 258 -19.31 -5.72 -9.67
N TRP A 259 -20.01 -6.49 -8.84
CA TRP A 259 -21.30 -6.11 -8.29
C TRP A 259 -21.18 -4.82 -7.47
N MET A 260 -20.16 -4.70 -6.63
CA MET A 260 -19.88 -3.47 -5.86
C MET A 260 -19.74 -2.26 -6.80
N GLN A 261 -18.95 -2.38 -7.87
CA GLN A 261 -18.78 -1.30 -8.85
C GLN A 261 -20.09 -0.91 -9.55
N GLN A 262 -20.89 -1.89 -9.97
CA GLN A 262 -22.20 -1.67 -10.60
C GLN A 262 -23.17 -0.93 -9.66
N HIS A 263 -22.99 -1.09 -8.35
CA HIS A 263 -23.77 -0.46 -7.30
C HIS A 263 -23.09 0.78 -6.70
N ARG A 264 -22.10 1.36 -7.40
CA ARG A 264 -21.37 2.59 -7.02
C ARG A 264 -20.59 2.47 -5.69
N LEU A 265 -20.18 1.26 -5.34
CA LEU A 265 -19.20 1.01 -4.29
C LEU A 265 -17.83 0.88 -4.96
N ALA A 266 -16.97 1.89 -4.80
CA ALA A 266 -15.62 1.88 -5.38
C ALA A 266 -14.80 0.69 -4.85
N VAL A 267 -13.92 0.14 -5.69
CA VAL A 267 -13.01 -0.97 -5.36
C VAL A 267 -11.59 -0.54 -5.70
N GLU A 268 -10.99 0.28 -4.84
CA GLU A 268 -9.67 0.94 -5.06
C GLU A 268 -8.53 0.14 -4.45
N TYR A 269 -8.86 -0.75 -3.52
CA TYR A 269 -7.92 -1.56 -2.75
C TYR A 269 -8.23 -3.04 -2.97
N VAL A 270 -7.20 -3.85 -3.24
CA VAL A 270 -7.33 -5.31 -3.33
C VAL A 270 -6.48 -5.96 -2.24
N ALA A 271 -7.13 -6.73 -1.36
CA ALA A 271 -6.44 -7.57 -0.37
C ALA A 271 -6.29 -8.99 -0.92
N ALA A 272 -5.09 -9.33 -1.41
CA ALA A 272 -4.76 -10.67 -1.85
C ALA A 272 -4.47 -11.58 -0.65
N THR A 273 -5.12 -12.72 -0.54
CA THR A 273 -4.95 -13.66 0.59
C THR A 273 -5.23 -15.08 0.14
N ALA A 274 -4.69 -16.09 0.83
CA ALA A 274 -5.08 -17.47 0.58
C ALA A 274 -6.10 -17.93 1.64
N PRO A 275 -7.30 -18.41 1.26
CA PRO A 275 -8.27 -18.94 2.22
C PRO A 275 -7.79 -20.17 2.99
N ASP A 276 -6.89 -20.96 2.40
CA ASP A 276 -6.35 -22.17 3.01
C ASP A 276 -5.47 -21.89 4.23
N ASP A 277 -5.01 -20.64 4.40
CA ASP A 277 -4.29 -20.18 5.60
C ASP A 277 -5.12 -20.35 6.88
N ARG A 278 -6.43 -20.62 6.76
CA ARG A 278 -7.29 -20.94 7.89
C ARG A 278 -6.79 -22.15 8.67
N GLY A 279 -6.24 -23.15 7.97
CA GLY A 279 -5.75 -24.41 8.55
C GLY A 279 -4.36 -24.83 8.09
N ALA A 280 -3.81 -24.20 7.05
CA ALA A 280 -2.49 -24.50 6.50
C ALA A 280 -1.46 -23.43 6.85
N GLY A 281 -0.18 -23.81 6.81
CA GLY A 281 0.96 -22.94 7.12
C GLY A 281 1.27 -22.84 8.61
N LYS A 282 2.44 -22.25 8.90
CA LYS A 282 2.92 -21.99 10.26
C LYS A 282 2.13 -20.85 10.90
N VAL A 283 1.93 -19.77 10.15
CA VAL A 283 1.08 -18.66 10.57
C VAL A 283 -0.26 -18.76 9.88
N ARG A 284 -1.32 -18.93 10.69
CA ARG A 284 -2.68 -19.19 10.22
C ARG A 284 -3.59 -17.96 10.35
N LYS A 285 -4.63 -17.92 9.52
CA LYS A 285 -5.79 -17.01 9.55
C LYS A 285 -5.46 -15.52 9.39
N LEU A 286 -4.42 -15.19 8.63
CA LEU A 286 -4.15 -13.81 8.20
C LEU A 286 -5.24 -13.29 7.26
N SER A 287 -5.93 -14.18 6.55
CA SER A 287 -7.09 -13.87 5.71
C SER A 287 -8.21 -13.10 6.44
N LEU A 288 -8.36 -13.26 7.76
CA LEU A 288 -9.29 -12.45 8.56
C LEU A 288 -8.91 -10.96 8.55
N ALA A 289 -7.60 -10.65 8.64
CA ALA A 289 -7.09 -9.28 8.51
C ALA A 289 -7.28 -8.74 7.08
N ALA A 290 -7.18 -9.61 6.07
CA ALA A 290 -7.42 -9.24 4.67
C ALA A 290 -8.86 -8.74 4.46
N ALA A 291 -9.85 -9.48 5.00
CA ALA A 291 -11.25 -9.07 4.95
C ALA A 291 -11.49 -7.75 5.71
N ALA A 292 -10.88 -7.57 6.88
CA ALA A 292 -10.99 -6.33 7.65
C ALA A 292 -10.42 -5.12 6.89
N LEU A 293 -9.20 -5.24 6.35
CA LEU A 293 -8.56 -4.18 5.58
C LEU A 293 -9.34 -3.86 4.29
N ALA A 294 -9.74 -4.86 3.51
CA ALA A 294 -10.54 -4.64 2.31
C ALA A 294 -11.87 -3.94 2.62
N ALA A 295 -12.56 -4.35 3.69
CA ALA A 295 -13.80 -3.70 4.11
C ALA A 295 -13.58 -2.23 4.50
N GLY A 296 -12.52 -1.92 5.26
CA GLY A 296 -12.22 -0.57 5.74
C GLY A 296 -11.56 0.36 4.70
N ARG A 297 -10.88 -0.19 3.68
CA ARG A 297 -10.14 0.57 2.65
C ARG A 297 -10.90 0.71 1.33
N ASN A 298 -12.23 0.62 1.36
CA ASN A 298 -13.05 0.64 0.15
C ASN A 298 -12.59 -0.37 -0.92
N GLY A 299 -12.27 -1.59 -0.49
CA GLY A 299 -11.66 -2.60 -1.30
C GLY A 299 -12.50 -3.85 -1.55
N ALA A 300 -11.82 -4.86 -2.08
CA ALA A 300 -12.27 -6.23 -2.25
C ALA A 300 -11.16 -7.20 -1.81
N VAL A 301 -11.53 -8.42 -1.45
CA VAL A 301 -10.58 -9.52 -1.23
C VAL A 301 -10.37 -10.24 -2.56
N ALA A 302 -9.13 -10.63 -2.86
CA ALA A 302 -8.76 -11.51 -3.95
C ALA A 302 -8.22 -12.83 -3.36
N PRO A 303 -9.07 -13.87 -3.22
CA PRO A 303 -8.63 -15.19 -2.78
C PRO A 303 -7.67 -15.83 -3.80
N ILE A 304 -6.53 -16.32 -3.33
CA ILE A 304 -5.54 -17.07 -4.11
C ILE A 304 -5.56 -18.52 -3.63
N GLU A 305 -6.04 -19.42 -4.49
CA GLU A 305 -6.17 -20.84 -4.17
C GLU A 305 -4.93 -21.62 -4.61
N PHE A 306 -4.44 -22.49 -3.74
CA PHE A 306 -3.34 -23.40 -4.03
C PHE A 306 -3.83 -24.85 -3.96
N GLU A 307 -3.24 -25.73 -4.76
CA GLU A 307 -3.51 -27.16 -4.61
C GLU A 307 -2.88 -27.66 -3.31
N SER A 308 -3.56 -28.60 -2.64
CA SER A 308 -3.01 -29.22 -1.42
C SER A 308 -1.75 -30.01 -1.78
N ASN A 309 -0.59 -29.54 -1.35
CA ASN A 309 0.68 -30.22 -1.56
C ASN A 309 1.08 -31.03 -0.32
N ALA A 310 1.77 -32.16 -0.55
CA ALA A 310 2.40 -32.91 0.53
C ALA A 310 3.68 -32.19 0.99
N GLY A 311 3.59 -31.44 2.10
CA GLY A 311 4.69 -30.69 2.71
C GLY A 311 4.54 -29.17 2.58
N GLU A 312 5.28 -28.41 3.41
CA GLU A 312 5.34 -26.95 3.32
C GLU A 312 6.18 -26.55 2.10
N PRO A 313 5.60 -25.88 1.08
CA PRO A 313 6.36 -25.44 -0.08
C PRO A 313 7.36 -24.35 0.33
N PRO A 314 8.47 -24.18 -0.40
CA PRO A 314 9.42 -23.13 -0.08
C PRO A 314 8.74 -21.75 -0.18
N PRO A 315 9.10 -20.79 0.70
CA PRO A 315 8.63 -19.40 0.68
C PRO A 315 8.75 -18.67 -0.67
N SER A 316 9.57 -19.20 -1.58
CA SER A 316 9.86 -18.65 -2.90
C SER A 316 9.55 -19.62 -4.06
N ASP A 317 8.62 -20.56 -3.85
CA ASP A 317 8.21 -21.53 -4.87
C ASP A 317 7.74 -20.85 -6.17
N ALA A 318 8.48 -21.07 -7.26
CA ALA A 318 8.25 -20.39 -8.54
C ALA A 318 6.86 -20.72 -9.15
N ALA A 319 6.39 -21.96 -9.03
CA ALA A 319 5.10 -22.36 -9.58
C ALA A 319 3.93 -21.68 -8.85
N ARG A 320 4.05 -21.51 -7.53
CA ARG A 320 3.10 -20.75 -6.71
C ARG A 320 3.20 -19.24 -6.95
N VAL A 321 4.39 -18.70 -7.22
CA VAL A 321 4.55 -17.29 -7.65
C VAL A 321 3.77 -17.05 -8.92
N GLU A 322 3.98 -17.85 -9.97
CA GLU A 322 3.26 -17.70 -11.23
C GLU A 322 1.75 -17.92 -11.08
N ARG A 323 1.32 -18.84 -10.21
CA ARG A 323 -0.10 -19.04 -9.90
C ARG A 323 -0.71 -17.79 -9.27
N THR A 324 0.02 -17.14 -8.36
CA THR A 324 -0.42 -15.90 -7.72
C THR A 324 -0.55 -14.77 -8.74
N GLU A 325 0.44 -14.58 -9.62
CA GLU A 325 0.36 -13.59 -10.71
C GLU A 325 -0.84 -13.83 -11.62
N ARG A 326 -1.07 -15.08 -12.04
CA ARG A 326 -2.23 -15.44 -12.87
C ARG A 326 -3.55 -15.14 -12.17
N ALA A 327 -3.68 -15.53 -10.90
CA ALA A 327 -4.90 -15.30 -10.13
C ALA A 327 -5.20 -13.80 -9.94
N LEU A 328 -4.18 -12.98 -9.64
CA LEU A 328 -4.32 -11.53 -9.56
C LEU A 328 -4.67 -10.89 -10.91
N GLY A 329 -3.98 -11.29 -11.97
CA GLY A 329 -4.26 -10.81 -13.32
C GLY A 329 -5.67 -11.17 -13.79
N ASP A 330 -6.16 -12.37 -13.49
CA ASP A 330 -7.52 -12.79 -13.82
C ASP A 330 -8.57 -12.07 -12.98
N PHE A 331 -8.30 -11.83 -11.69
CA PHE A 331 -9.16 -10.99 -10.83
C PHE A 331 -9.27 -9.57 -11.39
N GLN A 332 -8.15 -8.96 -11.78
CA GLN A 332 -8.12 -7.61 -12.36
C GLN A 332 -8.83 -7.53 -13.71
N LYS A 333 -8.63 -8.51 -14.60
CA LYS A 333 -9.36 -8.58 -15.88
C LYS A 333 -10.87 -8.64 -15.66
N GLN A 334 -11.32 -9.43 -14.69
CA GLN A 334 -12.74 -9.51 -14.35
C GLN A 334 -13.23 -8.18 -13.74
N LEU A 335 -12.44 -7.54 -12.89
CA LEU A 335 -12.76 -6.22 -12.34
C LEU A 335 -12.90 -5.13 -13.42
N GLY A 336 -12.28 -5.33 -14.59
CA GLY A 336 -12.39 -4.43 -15.74
C GLY A 336 -11.71 -3.07 -15.54
N ARG A 337 -10.90 -2.94 -14.48
CA ARG A 337 -10.06 -1.76 -14.20
C ARG A 337 -8.88 -2.19 -13.32
N THR A 338 -7.83 -1.37 -13.34
CA THR A 338 -6.69 -1.50 -12.43
C THR A 338 -7.04 -0.90 -11.05
N PRO A 339 -6.85 -1.63 -9.94
CA PRO A 339 -6.96 -1.05 -8.60
C PRO A 339 -5.81 -0.07 -8.35
N ASP A 340 -5.95 0.86 -7.40
CA ASP A 340 -4.88 1.79 -7.05
C ASP A 340 -3.85 1.13 -6.11
N THR A 341 -4.30 0.14 -5.33
CA THR A 341 -3.52 -0.44 -4.24
C THR A 341 -3.70 -1.96 -4.14
N LEU A 342 -2.58 -2.68 -4.06
CA LEU A 342 -2.52 -4.12 -3.78
C LEU A 342 -1.91 -4.35 -2.40
N CYS A 343 -2.63 -5.04 -1.53
CA CYS A 343 -2.10 -5.52 -0.25
C CYS A 343 -2.07 -7.03 -0.24
N ILE A 344 -0.89 -7.61 -0.08
CA ILE A 344 -0.75 -9.05 0.12
C ILE A 344 -0.88 -9.32 1.62
N VAL A 345 -1.85 -10.13 2.02
CA VAL A 345 -2.10 -10.43 3.44
C VAL A 345 -1.84 -11.90 3.67
N ALA A 346 -0.57 -12.24 3.82
CA ALA A 346 -0.11 -13.60 3.99
C ALA A 346 1.37 -13.61 4.38
N MET A 347 1.78 -14.65 5.09
CA MET A 347 3.19 -15.00 5.18
C MET A 347 3.67 -15.70 3.88
N PRO A 348 4.98 -15.68 3.57
CA PRO A 348 5.53 -16.27 2.35
C PRO A 348 5.26 -17.77 2.15
N GLU A 349 5.09 -18.55 3.21
CA GLU A 349 4.71 -19.96 3.11
C GLU A 349 3.30 -20.15 2.51
N THR A 350 2.45 -19.12 2.59
CA THR A 350 1.07 -19.15 2.12
C THR A 350 0.91 -18.42 0.78
N ILE A 351 1.46 -17.22 0.63
CA ILE A 351 1.60 -16.55 -0.68
C ILE A 351 3.08 -16.22 -0.85
N PRO A 352 3.79 -16.88 -1.77
CA PRO A 352 5.24 -16.79 -1.87
C PRO A 352 5.72 -15.39 -2.22
N MET A 353 7.03 -15.17 -2.01
CA MET A 353 7.75 -14.03 -2.56
C MET A 353 8.62 -14.52 -3.72
N ALA A 354 8.71 -13.76 -4.80
CA ALA A 354 9.49 -14.20 -5.96
C ALA A 354 11.00 -14.10 -5.70
N ALA A 355 11.73 -15.20 -5.85
CA ALA A 355 13.18 -15.16 -5.89
C ALA A 355 13.67 -14.55 -7.22
N VAL A 356 14.65 -13.66 -7.14
CA VAL A 356 15.27 -13.03 -8.31
C VAL A 356 16.76 -13.35 -8.32
N ALA A 357 17.25 -13.92 -9.42
CA ALA A 357 18.66 -14.24 -9.58
C ALA A 357 19.52 -12.97 -9.52
N CYS A 358 20.54 -12.95 -8.65
CA CYS A 358 21.41 -11.79 -8.49
C CYS A 358 22.41 -11.54 -9.63
N ALA A 359 22.59 -12.51 -10.54
CA ALA A 359 23.75 -12.62 -11.42
C ALA A 359 25.09 -12.75 -10.65
N GLU A 360 26.23 -12.87 -11.35
CA GLU A 360 27.55 -13.11 -10.75
C GLU A 360 28.01 -11.96 -9.82
N GLY A 361 28.55 -12.30 -8.65
CA GLY A 361 29.21 -11.35 -7.73
C GLY A 361 28.40 -10.94 -6.49
N ILE A 362 27.17 -11.45 -6.34
CA ILE A 362 26.32 -11.27 -5.17
C ILE A 362 26.00 -12.65 -4.62
N ASP A 363 26.01 -12.82 -3.30
CA ASP A 363 26.10 -14.13 -2.67
C ASP A 363 24.74 -14.81 -2.39
N ILE A 364 23.62 -14.10 -2.55
CA ILE A 364 22.28 -14.66 -2.31
C ILE A 364 21.17 -13.92 -3.05
N ASP A 365 20.27 -14.67 -3.69
CA ASP A 365 19.09 -14.19 -4.43
C ASP A 365 18.10 -13.47 -3.50
N PRO A 366 17.73 -12.18 -3.75
CA PRO A 366 16.67 -11.51 -3.03
C PRO A 366 15.31 -12.14 -3.36
N VAL A 367 14.39 -11.92 -2.43
CA VAL A 367 12.98 -12.25 -2.60
C VAL A 367 12.15 -10.97 -2.61
N THR A 368 11.15 -10.90 -3.48
CA THR A 368 10.38 -9.66 -3.72
C THR A 368 8.90 -9.92 -3.99
N ASP A 369 8.07 -8.96 -3.62
CA ASP A 369 6.65 -8.88 -4.01
C ASP A 369 6.42 -8.02 -5.25
N LEU A 370 7.47 -7.35 -5.78
CA LEU A 370 7.38 -6.40 -6.89
C LEU A 370 6.65 -6.99 -8.11
N ARG A 371 6.86 -8.28 -8.39
CA ARG A 371 6.21 -8.99 -9.49
C ARG A 371 4.68 -8.99 -9.43
N TYR A 372 4.09 -8.88 -8.24
CA TYR A 372 2.63 -8.85 -8.09
C TYR A 372 2.05 -7.45 -8.30
N ALA A 373 2.89 -6.40 -8.19
CA ALA A 373 2.48 -5.00 -8.32
C ALA A 373 2.74 -4.43 -9.71
N ASN A 374 3.52 -5.13 -10.52
CA ASN A 374 3.78 -4.85 -11.93
C ASN A 374 2.81 -5.66 -12.80
N ILE A 375 1.96 -4.99 -13.56
CA ILE A 375 0.78 -5.58 -14.21
C ILE A 375 0.84 -5.58 -15.74
N ASP A 376 1.77 -4.84 -16.35
CA ASP A 376 1.92 -4.73 -17.81
C ASP A 376 3.25 -5.27 -18.34
N GLY A 377 4.17 -5.65 -17.44
CA GLY A 377 5.41 -6.33 -17.78
C GLY A 377 6.54 -5.41 -18.26
N ASP A 378 6.36 -4.09 -18.21
CA ASP A 378 7.48 -3.16 -18.34
C ASP A 378 8.28 -3.10 -17.01
N PRO A 379 9.42 -2.38 -16.90
CA PRO A 379 10.20 -2.36 -15.67
C PRO A 379 9.60 -1.55 -14.50
N PHE A 380 8.65 -0.64 -14.76
CA PHE A 380 8.06 0.23 -13.77
C PHE A 380 6.97 -0.49 -12.98
N VAL A 381 6.58 0.09 -11.85
CA VAL A 381 5.58 -0.49 -10.95
C VAL A 381 4.35 0.41 -10.92
N GLU A 382 3.19 -0.18 -11.22
CA GLU A 382 1.95 0.56 -11.40
C GLU A 382 1.22 0.74 -10.07
N LEU A 383 1.11 -0.36 -9.30
CA LEU A 383 0.31 -0.41 -8.08
C LEU A 383 1.07 0.14 -6.88
N ALA A 384 0.40 0.92 -6.03
CA ALA A 384 0.86 1.06 -4.65
C ALA A 384 0.72 -0.28 -3.94
N PHE A 385 1.78 -0.79 -3.29
CA PHE A 385 1.71 -2.12 -2.72
C PHE A 385 2.52 -2.29 -1.44
N GLY A 386 2.22 -3.37 -0.73
CA GLY A 386 2.88 -3.82 0.49
C GLY A 386 2.29 -5.15 0.97
N ARG A 387 2.95 -5.77 1.95
CA ARG A 387 2.50 -7.03 2.55
C ARG A 387 2.17 -6.90 4.04
N VAL A 388 1.00 -7.37 4.47
CA VAL A 388 0.68 -7.51 5.89
C VAL A 388 1.13 -8.87 6.36
N ILE A 389 2.08 -8.86 7.30
CA ILE A 389 2.63 -10.03 7.97
C ILE A 389 2.33 -9.98 9.47
N ALA A 390 2.36 -11.13 10.13
CA ALA A 390 2.15 -11.24 11.56
C ALA A 390 2.71 -12.57 12.08
N GLU A 391 2.91 -12.66 13.40
CA GLU A 391 3.29 -13.92 14.06
C GLU A 391 2.09 -14.87 14.24
N ASP A 392 0.86 -14.33 14.21
CA ASP A 392 -0.39 -15.09 14.37
C ASP A 392 -1.63 -14.24 13.98
N ALA A 393 -2.80 -14.88 13.97
CA ALA A 393 -4.08 -14.25 13.66
C ALA A 393 -4.45 -13.07 14.59
N LEU A 394 -4.07 -13.14 15.87
CA LEU A 394 -4.38 -12.11 16.86
C LEU A 394 -3.58 -10.85 16.55
N SER A 395 -2.30 -11.01 16.22
CA SER A 395 -1.40 -9.93 15.82
C SER A 395 -1.79 -9.36 14.45
N ALA A 396 -2.21 -10.20 13.49
CA ALA A 396 -2.66 -9.77 12.16
C ALA A 396 -3.92 -8.90 12.24
N THR A 397 -4.94 -9.36 12.96
CA THR A 397 -6.19 -8.62 13.14
C THR A 397 -5.99 -7.35 13.98
N LEU A 398 -5.07 -7.38 14.95
CA LEU A 398 -4.65 -6.19 15.69
C LEU A 398 -3.96 -5.15 14.80
N LEU A 399 -3.04 -5.57 13.93
CA LEU A 399 -2.37 -4.68 12.97
C LEU A 399 -3.39 -4.06 11.98
N ALA A 400 -4.35 -4.84 11.49
CA ALA A 400 -5.44 -4.34 10.65
C ALA A 400 -6.27 -3.27 11.40
N ALA A 401 -6.72 -3.56 12.62
CA ALA A 401 -7.46 -2.60 13.43
C ALA A 401 -6.65 -1.34 13.74
N ARG A 402 -5.35 -1.49 14.05
CA ARG A 402 -4.44 -0.36 14.30
C ARG A 402 -4.26 0.52 13.05
N SER A 403 -4.20 -0.09 11.88
CA SER A 403 -4.06 0.62 10.60
C SER A 403 -5.34 1.37 10.22
N LEU A 404 -6.51 0.75 10.45
CA LEU A 404 -7.82 1.36 10.19
C LEU A 404 -8.17 2.47 11.18
N ALA A 405 -7.76 2.34 12.44
CA ALA A 405 -7.98 3.32 13.49
C ALA A 405 -6.83 4.34 13.64
N TYR A 406 -5.86 4.37 12.71
CA TYR A 406 -4.62 5.13 12.88
C TYR A 406 -4.86 6.59 13.26
N ASP A 407 -5.72 7.30 12.53
CA ASP A 407 -6.05 8.70 12.79
C ASP A 407 -6.71 8.92 14.16
N GLU A 408 -7.40 7.92 14.71
CA GLU A 408 -8.01 7.98 16.04
C GLU A 408 -7.01 7.68 17.17
N LEU A 409 -5.90 7.01 16.85
CA LEU A 409 -4.80 6.71 17.78
C LEU A 409 -3.79 7.87 17.89
N VAL A 410 -3.77 8.76 16.89
CA VAL A 410 -2.88 9.92 16.87
C VAL A 410 -3.13 10.79 18.09
N GLU A 411 -2.09 10.97 18.90
CA GLU A 411 -2.09 11.93 20.00
C GLU A 411 -0.76 12.73 20.04
N PRO A 412 -0.75 13.94 20.63
CA PRO A 412 0.43 14.80 20.66
C PRO A 412 1.66 14.19 21.36
N ALA A 413 1.45 13.17 22.21
CA ALA A 413 2.51 12.55 22.98
C ALA A 413 3.58 11.84 22.12
N TRP A 414 3.22 11.38 20.92
CA TRP A 414 4.12 10.61 20.05
C TRP A 414 4.13 11.08 18.59
N SER A 415 3.00 11.59 18.08
CA SER A 415 2.82 11.89 16.65
C SER A 415 3.73 12.99 16.11
N GLY A 416 4.25 13.85 16.98
CA GLY A 416 5.19 14.93 16.66
C GLY A 416 6.66 14.55 16.71
N ARG A 417 7.01 13.28 16.94
CA ARG A 417 8.37 12.86 17.30
C ARG A 417 8.87 11.75 16.40
N ILE A 418 10.18 11.69 16.23
CA ILE A 418 10.86 10.57 15.56
C ILE A 418 12.04 10.08 16.35
N THR A 419 12.38 8.80 16.15
CA THR A 419 13.62 8.20 16.61
C THR A 419 14.53 7.96 15.42
N ILE A 420 15.76 8.43 15.52
CA ILE A 420 16.88 8.10 14.64
C ILE A 420 17.82 7.21 15.44
N ALA A 421 18.21 6.06 14.90
CA ALA A 421 18.95 5.04 15.64
C ALA A 421 20.29 4.67 14.99
N GLU A 422 21.27 4.43 15.86
CA GLU A 422 22.55 3.77 15.58
C GLU A 422 23.46 4.59 14.67
N TRP A 423 23.59 4.27 13.38
CA TRP A 423 24.47 4.95 12.43
C TRP A 423 23.73 5.97 11.56
N GLU A 424 22.40 5.96 11.54
CA GLU A 424 21.66 6.91 10.69
C GLU A 424 21.71 8.31 11.30
N ARG A 425 22.05 9.34 10.52
CA ARG A 425 21.95 10.75 10.98
C ARG A 425 21.34 11.67 9.93
N GLU A 426 21.42 11.29 8.66
CA GLU A 426 21.18 12.17 7.53
C GLU A 426 19.70 12.54 7.31
N SER A 427 18.77 11.72 7.77
CA SER A 427 17.32 11.93 7.60
C SER A 427 16.76 12.94 8.61
N ALA A 428 17.39 13.07 9.80
CA ALA A 428 16.92 13.94 10.88
C ALA A 428 16.53 15.36 10.43
N PRO A 429 17.31 16.08 9.59
CA PRO A 429 16.98 17.44 9.21
C PRO A 429 15.77 17.54 8.26
N ALA A 430 15.44 16.49 7.50
CA ALA A 430 14.25 16.45 6.66
C ALA A 430 12.98 16.38 7.52
N PHE A 431 12.99 15.49 8.53
CA PHE A 431 11.91 15.38 9.51
C PHE A 431 11.73 16.65 10.34
N ALA A 432 12.82 17.29 10.79
CA ALA A 432 12.75 18.55 11.52
C ALA A 432 12.03 19.64 10.71
N ARG A 433 12.25 19.70 9.39
CA ARG A 433 11.56 20.66 8.50
C ARG A 433 10.11 20.29 8.20
N ALA A 434 9.73 19.02 8.36
CA ALA A 434 8.34 18.58 8.39
C ALA A 434 7.67 18.79 9.77
N GLY A 435 8.40 19.36 10.74
CA GLY A 435 7.89 19.73 12.05
C GLY A 435 8.00 18.65 13.12
N PHE A 436 8.81 17.61 12.88
CA PHE A 436 9.08 16.57 13.88
C PHE A 436 10.19 16.97 14.85
N GLU A 437 10.06 16.56 16.11
CA GLU A 437 11.12 16.56 17.11
C GLU A 437 11.95 15.28 16.98
N THR A 438 13.25 15.41 16.72
CA THR A 438 14.15 14.26 16.56
C THR A 438 14.77 13.82 17.87
N ARG A 439 14.78 12.50 18.10
CA ARG A 439 15.47 11.83 19.20
C ARG A 439 16.49 10.85 18.65
N LEU A 440 17.64 10.78 19.31
CA LEU A 440 18.75 9.98 18.85
C LEU A 440 19.04 8.82 19.82
N VAL A 441 19.14 7.60 19.28
CA VAL A 441 19.67 6.43 19.96
C VAL A 441 21.09 6.21 19.45
N GLU A 442 22.08 6.37 20.33
CA GLU A 442 23.48 6.20 20.00
C GLU A 442 23.85 4.72 19.80
N PRO A 443 24.94 4.40 19.07
CA PRO A 443 25.44 3.05 18.94
C PRO A 443 25.74 2.39 20.29
N ALA A 444 25.40 1.10 20.41
CA ALA A 444 25.44 0.37 21.68
C ALA A 444 24.62 1.01 22.82
N GLY A 445 23.63 1.84 22.45
CA GLY A 445 22.65 2.39 23.35
C GLY A 445 21.73 1.31 23.93
N ALA A 446 20.89 1.71 24.89
CA ALA A 446 19.87 0.81 25.43
C ALA A 446 18.86 0.45 24.33
N ALA A 447 18.46 -0.82 24.31
CA ALA A 447 17.34 -1.28 23.50
C ALA A 447 16.08 -0.46 23.82
N LEU A 448 15.15 -0.37 22.86
CA LEU A 448 13.89 0.32 23.10
C LEU A 448 13.13 -0.33 24.26
N GLU A 449 12.58 0.51 25.12
CA GLU A 449 11.74 0.09 26.24
C GLU A 449 10.33 0.68 26.11
N THR A 450 9.33 -0.05 26.61
CA THR A 450 7.94 0.40 26.64
C THR A 450 7.81 1.74 27.38
N GLY A 451 7.16 2.72 26.75
CA GLY A 451 6.95 4.05 27.32
C GLY A 451 8.20 4.94 27.32
N SER A 452 9.33 4.44 26.79
CA SER A 452 10.52 5.26 26.60
C SER A 452 10.26 6.36 25.56
N PRO A 453 10.98 7.49 25.65
CA PRO A 453 10.89 8.55 24.66
C PRO A 453 11.25 8.11 23.23
N PHE A 454 11.93 6.96 23.07
CA PHE A 454 12.34 6.41 21.78
C PHE A 454 11.30 5.46 21.17
N ALA A 455 10.38 4.93 21.99
CA ALA A 455 9.27 4.08 21.58
C ALA A 455 7.97 4.87 21.33
N GLU A 456 7.81 6.05 21.95
CA GLU A 456 6.68 6.97 21.75
C GLU A 456 6.97 7.97 20.63
N VAL A 457 7.05 7.46 19.40
CA VAL A 457 7.37 8.23 18.18
C VAL A 457 6.48 7.85 17.00
N ALA A 458 6.39 8.73 15.99
CA ALA A 458 5.64 8.49 14.76
C ALA A 458 6.46 7.75 13.69
N ALA A 459 7.78 7.88 13.74
CA ALA A 459 8.70 7.16 12.87
C ALA A 459 9.96 6.73 13.62
N LEU A 460 10.51 5.59 13.22
CA LEU A 460 11.81 5.09 13.63
C LEU A 460 12.65 4.81 12.39
N VAL A 461 13.78 5.50 12.27
CA VAL A 461 14.75 5.32 11.18
C VAL A 461 16.01 4.70 11.76
N HIS A 462 16.44 3.59 11.17
CA HIS A 462 17.55 2.79 11.69
C HIS A 462 18.60 2.53 10.59
N ALA A 463 19.88 2.60 10.94
CA ALA A 463 20.96 2.04 10.15
C ALA A 463 22.00 1.43 11.09
N SER A 464 22.21 0.13 10.99
CA SER A 464 23.24 -0.61 11.72
C SER A 464 23.34 -2.01 11.13
N HIS A 465 24.18 -2.85 11.74
CA HIS A 465 24.05 -4.29 11.58
C HIS A 465 22.62 -4.72 11.89
N ALA A 466 22.03 -5.55 11.03
CA ALA A 466 20.71 -6.09 11.24
C ALA A 466 20.62 -7.50 10.65
N SER A 467 19.57 -8.21 11.05
CA SER A 467 19.14 -9.47 10.47
C SER A 467 17.65 -9.64 10.73
N TRP A 468 17.04 -10.72 10.26
CA TRP A 468 15.66 -11.04 10.60
C TRP A 468 15.46 -11.27 12.11
N LEU A 469 16.52 -11.37 12.92
CA LEU A 469 16.46 -11.50 14.38
C LEU A 469 16.54 -10.15 15.13
N GLY A 470 16.97 -9.06 14.49
CA GLY A 470 17.17 -7.80 15.22
C GLY A 470 17.66 -6.62 14.37
N LEU A 471 17.44 -5.43 14.90
CA LEU A 471 17.95 -4.14 14.42
C LEU A 471 19.07 -3.68 15.36
N GLY A 472 20.30 -4.13 15.11
CA GLY A 472 21.47 -3.78 15.92
C GLY A 472 21.26 -4.01 17.41
N SER A 473 21.59 -3.00 18.22
CA SER A 473 21.26 -2.98 19.65
C SER A 473 19.90 -2.32 19.96
N THR A 474 19.22 -1.82 18.92
CA THR A 474 17.97 -1.06 19.06
C THR A 474 16.78 -1.94 19.40
N TYR A 475 16.62 -3.08 18.72
CA TYR A 475 15.44 -3.94 18.89
C TYR A 475 15.69 -5.39 18.48
N ALA A 476 15.16 -6.35 19.23
CA ALA A 476 15.29 -7.79 18.97
C ALA A 476 13.95 -8.46 18.68
N ALA A 477 13.97 -9.58 17.95
CA ALA A 477 12.79 -10.37 17.61
C ALA A 477 12.05 -10.97 18.81
N ASP A 478 12.70 -11.09 19.97
CA ASP A 478 12.10 -11.57 21.22
C ASP A 478 11.67 -10.42 22.16
N ALA A 479 11.86 -9.16 21.75
CA ALA A 479 11.54 -8.01 22.56
C ALA A 479 10.05 -7.92 22.91
N SER A 480 9.77 -7.41 24.12
CA SER A 480 8.44 -7.13 24.64
C SER A 480 8.11 -5.63 24.67
N ALA A 481 9.05 -4.79 24.22
CA ALA A 481 8.88 -3.35 24.20
C ALA A 481 7.75 -2.96 23.25
N LEU A 482 6.76 -2.23 23.79
CA LEU A 482 5.62 -1.73 23.05
C LEU A 482 5.94 -0.37 22.44
N LEU A 483 5.43 -0.14 21.24
CA LEU A 483 5.68 1.05 20.45
C LEU A 483 4.40 1.85 20.27
N ALA A 484 4.53 3.18 20.16
CA ALA A 484 3.47 3.95 19.51
C ALA A 484 3.27 3.46 18.06
N PRO A 485 2.11 3.75 17.42
CA PRO A 485 1.85 3.42 16.01
C PRO A 485 2.83 4.12 15.04
N CYS A 486 4.03 3.58 14.91
CA CYS A 486 5.13 4.19 14.16
C CYS A 486 5.38 3.48 12.82
N VAL A 487 5.93 4.23 11.87
CA VAL A 487 6.54 3.69 10.66
C VAL A 487 8.01 3.41 10.96
N VAL A 488 8.44 2.16 10.77
CA VAL A 488 9.84 1.76 10.93
C VAL A 488 10.49 1.62 9.56
N GLU A 489 11.67 2.21 9.37
CA GLU A 489 12.53 1.95 8.22
C GLU A 489 13.94 1.59 8.68
N THR A 490 14.54 0.60 8.04
CA THR A 490 15.92 0.19 8.31
C THR A 490 16.73 -0.02 7.05
N GLY A 491 17.91 0.61 7.02
CA GLY A 491 18.96 0.37 6.02
C GLY A 491 19.93 -0.74 6.43
N GLY A 492 19.62 -1.47 7.51
CA GLY A 492 20.37 -2.65 7.92
C GLY A 492 20.10 -3.86 7.03
N CYS A 493 21.05 -4.80 7.02
CA CYS A 493 20.98 -6.03 6.23
C CYS A 493 19.83 -6.96 6.69
N SER A 494 19.17 -7.61 5.74
CA SER A 494 18.34 -8.81 5.95
C SER A 494 17.24 -8.71 7.02
N ALA A 495 16.87 -7.51 7.46
CA ALA A 495 15.87 -7.31 8.50
C ALA A 495 14.45 -7.68 8.03
N ALA A 496 14.25 -7.73 6.72
CA ALA A 496 13.00 -8.15 6.08
C ALA A 496 13.05 -9.59 5.53
N SER A 497 14.08 -10.40 5.84
CA SER A 497 14.25 -11.76 5.28
C SER A 497 13.28 -12.80 5.88
N LEU A 498 12.01 -12.77 5.49
CA LEU A 498 11.00 -13.70 6.02
C LEU A 498 11.21 -15.15 5.58
N ASP A 499 11.84 -15.37 4.42
CA ASP A 499 12.20 -16.70 3.93
C ASP A 499 13.37 -17.34 4.70
N GLN A 500 14.11 -16.53 5.48
CA GLN A 500 15.19 -16.98 6.37
C GLN A 500 14.73 -17.17 7.83
N ASP A 501 13.44 -16.97 8.11
CA ASP A 501 12.83 -17.09 9.43
C ASP A 501 12.18 -18.47 9.61
N PRO A 502 12.89 -19.46 10.21
CA PRO A 502 12.36 -20.81 10.34
C PRO A 502 11.18 -20.90 11.31
N ASP A 503 11.04 -19.94 12.23
CA ASP A 503 10.12 -19.98 13.36
C ASP A 503 8.93 -19.02 13.23
N GLY A 504 8.89 -18.20 12.16
CA GLY A 504 7.86 -17.17 11.96
C GLY A 504 7.92 -16.05 13.01
N ARG A 505 9.12 -15.74 13.53
CA ARG A 505 9.38 -14.76 14.59
C ARG A 505 10.40 -13.71 14.16
N SER A 506 10.26 -13.16 12.97
CA SER A 506 11.13 -12.08 12.50
C SER A 506 10.97 -10.79 13.32
N VAL A 507 12.03 -9.99 13.37
CA VAL A 507 12.04 -8.67 13.99
C VAL A 507 10.98 -7.75 13.38
N ALA A 508 10.73 -7.86 12.08
CA ALA A 508 9.69 -7.12 11.40
C ALA A 508 8.29 -7.50 11.91
N ALA A 509 7.97 -8.81 11.97
CA ALA A 509 6.70 -9.28 12.52
C ALA A 509 6.54 -8.90 14.00
N ARG A 510 7.63 -8.94 14.79
CA ARG A 510 7.62 -8.55 16.21
C ARG A 510 7.37 -7.05 16.41
N LEU A 511 8.02 -6.19 15.62
CA LEU A 511 7.79 -4.74 15.66
C LEU A 511 6.33 -4.41 15.32
N LEU A 512 5.80 -5.02 14.26
CA LEU A 512 4.40 -4.88 13.84
C LEU A 512 3.42 -5.39 14.90
N ARG A 513 3.71 -6.51 15.56
CA ARG A 513 2.92 -6.99 16.69
C ARG A 513 2.90 -5.95 17.82
N ASN A 514 4.07 -5.47 18.22
CA ASN A 514 4.24 -4.65 19.43
C ASN A 514 3.85 -3.17 19.30
N GLY A 515 3.54 -2.69 18.09
CA GLY A 515 2.97 -1.34 17.95
C GLY A 515 3.17 -0.71 16.59
N ALA A 516 4.22 -1.07 15.85
CA ALA A 516 4.48 -0.50 14.54
C ALA A 516 3.32 -0.77 13.57
N VAL A 517 3.10 0.15 12.64
CA VAL A 517 2.05 0.07 11.61
C VAL A 517 2.63 -0.17 10.22
N ALA A 518 3.94 0.04 10.05
CA ALA A 518 4.67 -0.25 8.84
C ALA A 518 6.13 -0.57 9.16
N PHE A 519 6.73 -1.44 8.35
CA PHE A 519 8.15 -1.78 8.38
C PHE A 519 8.70 -1.79 6.95
N ALA A 520 9.73 -1.00 6.66
CA ALA A 520 10.44 -1.01 5.39
C ALA A 520 11.90 -1.40 5.61
N GLY A 521 12.46 -2.23 4.72
CA GLY A 521 13.86 -2.67 4.84
C GLY A 521 14.26 -3.64 3.74
N ASN A 522 15.40 -4.31 3.93
CA ASN A 522 15.96 -5.23 2.93
C ASN A 522 15.72 -6.70 3.26
N THR A 523 15.33 -7.48 2.25
CA THR A 523 15.23 -8.94 2.32
C THR A 523 16.59 -9.61 2.24
N ARG A 524 17.65 -8.88 1.88
CA ARG A 524 19.05 -9.33 1.84
C ARG A 524 19.99 -8.25 2.35
N ARG A 525 21.29 -8.42 2.15
CA ARG A 525 22.31 -7.45 2.58
C ARG A 525 22.00 -6.08 1.98
N ALA A 526 22.03 -5.05 2.81
CA ALA A 526 21.89 -3.68 2.32
C ALA A 526 23.16 -3.28 1.56
N VAL A 527 22.97 -2.55 0.47
CA VAL A 527 24.05 -1.96 -0.34
C VAL A 527 23.94 -0.44 -0.31
N ALA A 528 24.98 0.28 -0.72
CA ALA A 528 24.98 1.75 -0.72
C ALA A 528 23.80 2.34 -1.50
N GLN A 529 23.35 1.66 -2.56
CA GLN A 529 22.23 2.04 -3.42
C GLN A 529 20.88 2.12 -2.67
N TYR A 530 20.75 1.48 -1.50
CA TYR A 530 19.57 1.59 -0.63
C TYR A 530 19.22 3.04 -0.28
N GLU A 531 20.21 3.92 -0.22
CA GLU A 531 19.99 5.33 0.13
C GLU A 531 19.07 6.05 -0.89
N LEU A 532 19.04 5.61 -2.16
CA LEU A 532 18.09 6.15 -3.15
C LEU A 532 16.66 5.73 -2.81
N TYR A 533 16.46 4.45 -2.49
CA TYR A 533 15.16 3.94 -2.04
C TYR A 533 14.70 4.68 -0.78
N ARG A 534 15.55 4.76 0.25
CA ARG A 534 15.26 5.43 1.52
C ARG A 534 14.86 6.88 1.33
N SER A 535 15.69 7.64 0.62
CA SER A 535 15.48 9.08 0.46
C SER A 535 14.18 9.37 -0.29
N GLU A 536 13.87 8.62 -1.34
CA GLU A 536 12.62 8.74 -2.09
C GLU A 536 11.40 8.25 -1.30
N PHE A 537 11.54 7.18 -0.50
CA PHE A 537 10.48 6.68 0.39
C PHE A 537 10.09 7.74 1.42
N TRP A 538 11.06 8.32 2.12
CA TRP A 538 10.79 9.38 3.11
C TRP A 538 10.36 10.69 2.46
N ASN A 539 10.91 11.07 1.30
CA ASN A 539 10.44 12.24 0.55
C ASN A 539 8.94 12.12 0.21
N ALA A 540 8.50 10.95 -0.25
CA ALA A 540 7.10 10.70 -0.58
C ALA A 540 6.20 10.69 0.67
N LEU A 541 6.61 10.02 1.74
CA LEU A 541 5.86 10.02 3.01
C LEU A 541 5.72 11.42 3.62
N LEU A 542 6.81 12.19 3.65
CA LEU A 542 6.81 13.55 4.16
C LEU A 542 6.04 14.52 3.24
N ALA A 543 5.79 14.14 1.99
CA ALA A 543 4.86 14.82 1.08
C ALA A 543 3.38 14.37 1.25
N GLY A 544 3.09 13.46 2.18
CA GLY A 544 1.74 13.00 2.51
C GLY A 544 1.27 11.78 1.71
N ALA A 545 2.18 11.06 1.03
CA ALA A 545 1.82 9.79 0.40
C ALA A 545 1.50 8.72 1.46
N SER A 546 0.72 7.70 1.07
CA SER A 546 0.63 6.46 1.85
C SER A 546 1.94 5.68 1.77
N VAL A 547 2.18 4.78 2.72
CA VAL A 547 3.38 3.93 2.75
C VAL A 547 3.54 3.11 1.46
N GLY A 548 2.45 2.59 0.89
CA GLY A 548 2.49 1.86 -0.38
C GLY A 548 2.81 2.74 -1.59
N ARG A 549 2.28 3.98 -1.62
CA ARG A 549 2.61 4.95 -2.69
C ARG A 549 4.05 5.43 -2.57
N ALA A 550 4.55 5.62 -1.35
CA ALA A 550 5.94 5.95 -1.08
C ALA A 550 6.88 4.82 -1.50
N HIS A 551 6.53 3.57 -1.20
CA HIS A 551 7.28 2.38 -1.64
C HIS A 551 7.34 2.28 -3.17
N ARG A 552 6.20 2.37 -3.87
CA ARG A 552 6.15 2.37 -5.34
C ARG A 552 7.00 3.50 -5.94
N ARG A 553 6.88 4.71 -5.40
CA ARG A 553 7.67 5.87 -5.84
C ARG A 553 9.16 5.61 -5.69
N ALA A 554 9.60 5.11 -4.54
CA ALA A 554 10.99 4.78 -4.29
C ALA A 554 11.52 3.73 -5.26
N LEU A 555 10.76 2.65 -5.48
CA LEU A 555 11.11 1.60 -6.44
C LEU A 555 11.21 2.14 -7.87
N ASN A 556 10.25 2.94 -8.34
CA ASN A 556 10.31 3.51 -9.70
C ASN A 556 11.49 4.49 -9.88
N CYS A 557 11.93 5.17 -8.82
CA CYS A 557 13.17 5.94 -8.84
C CYS A 557 14.40 5.04 -8.96
N VAL A 558 14.43 3.91 -8.26
CA VAL A 558 15.49 2.90 -8.38
C VAL A 558 15.45 2.25 -9.78
N VAL A 559 14.28 1.95 -10.35
CA VAL A 559 14.14 1.47 -11.74
C VAL A 559 14.76 2.46 -12.72
N ALA A 560 14.40 3.74 -12.62
CA ALA A 560 14.94 4.77 -13.52
C ALA A 560 16.48 4.90 -13.37
N SER A 561 17.01 4.74 -12.16
CA SER A 561 18.46 4.69 -11.92
C SER A 561 19.13 3.44 -12.51
N MET A 562 18.54 2.27 -12.26
CA MET A 562 18.99 0.98 -12.81
C MET A 562 19.05 1.03 -14.34
N LEU A 563 18.01 1.58 -14.97
CA LEU A 563 17.96 1.72 -16.41
C LEU A 563 19.04 2.68 -16.90
N ASP A 564 19.24 3.84 -16.26
CA ASP A 564 20.29 4.80 -16.63
C ASP A 564 21.69 4.19 -16.61
N HIS A 565 21.99 3.37 -15.60
CA HIS A 565 23.27 2.68 -15.46
C HIS A 565 23.39 1.42 -16.33
N GLY A 566 22.33 1.01 -17.03
CA GLY A 566 22.33 -0.20 -17.86
C GLY A 566 22.37 -1.50 -17.03
N GLU A 567 21.78 -1.48 -15.84
CA GLU A 567 21.86 -2.55 -14.84
C GLU A 567 20.66 -3.54 -14.90
N SER A 568 19.85 -3.50 -15.95
CA SER A 568 18.63 -4.31 -16.07
C SER A 568 18.84 -5.82 -15.93
N GLU A 569 19.99 -6.34 -16.39
CA GLU A 569 20.34 -7.77 -16.29
C GLU A 569 21.16 -8.10 -15.04
N ARG A 570 21.97 -7.15 -14.57
CA ARG A 570 22.88 -7.27 -13.43
C ARG A 570 23.29 -5.90 -12.93
N GLY A 571 23.50 -5.76 -11.63
CA GLY A 571 23.96 -4.51 -11.03
C GLY A 571 23.41 -4.30 -9.63
N LEU A 572 23.96 -3.32 -8.92
CA LEU A 572 23.60 -3.05 -7.53
C LEU A 572 22.25 -2.36 -7.41
N HIS A 573 21.82 -1.55 -8.39
CA HIS A 573 20.48 -0.96 -8.41
C HIS A 573 19.41 -2.01 -8.70
N ARG A 574 19.69 -2.98 -9.58
CA ARG A 574 18.81 -4.14 -9.81
C ARG A 574 18.68 -4.98 -8.53
N TYR A 575 19.80 -5.25 -7.88
CA TYR A 575 19.79 -5.99 -6.62
C TYR A 575 18.96 -5.27 -5.55
N GLU A 576 19.21 -3.98 -5.36
CA GLU A 576 18.49 -3.12 -4.41
C GLU A 576 16.98 -3.09 -4.70
N LEU A 577 16.60 -2.90 -5.97
CA LEU A 577 15.20 -2.89 -6.41
C LEU A 577 14.45 -4.14 -5.94
N HIS A 578 15.09 -5.31 -6.02
CA HIS A 578 14.47 -6.58 -5.63
C HIS A 578 14.69 -6.93 -4.16
N ALA A 579 15.64 -6.30 -3.47
CA ALA A 579 15.88 -6.50 -2.05
C ALA A 579 14.94 -5.67 -1.17
N ALA A 580 14.48 -4.50 -1.63
CA ALA A 580 13.59 -3.65 -0.86
C ALA A 580 12.21 -4.29 -0.66
N ALA A 581 11.71 -4.26 0.59
CA ALA A 581 10.39 -4.76 0.96
C ALA A 581 9.66 -3.78 1.88
N LEU A 582 8.32 -3.77 1.75
CA LEU A 582 7.41 -3.06 2.64
C LEU A 582 6.42 -4.04 3.28
N TYR A 583 6.44 -4.08 4.61
CA TYR A 583 5.47 -4.79 5.42
C TYR A 583 4.52 -3.84 6.14
N ALA A 584 3.33 -3.62 5.58
CA ALA A 584 2.33 -2.67 6.05
C ALA A 584 0.96 -2.87 5.37
N ASP A 585 -0.09 -2.23 5.91
CA ASP A 585 -1.24 -1.80 5.11
C ASP A 585 -0.77 -0.68 4.15
N PRO A 586 -0.70 -0.91 2.82
CA PRO A 586 -0.16 0.06 1.86
C PRO A 586 -0.98 1.35 1.74
N ALA A 587 -2.23 1.37 2.22
CA ALA A 587 -3.08 2.56 2.22
C ALA A 587 -2.90 3.43 3.48
N LEU A 588 -2.08 3.01 4.45
CA LEU A 588 -1.76 3.82 5.63
C LEU A 588 -0.96 5.06 5.24
N ALA A 589 -1.39 6.24 5.70
CA ALA A 589 -0.65 7.49 5.56
C ALA A 589 -0.19 7.99 6.94
N LEU A 590 1.07 8.40 7.05
CA LEU A 590 1.64 8.96 8.27
C LEU A 590 1.02 10.33 8.56
N ARG A 591 0.64 10.57 9.82
CA ARG A 591 0.17 11.91 10.23
C ARG A 591 1.36 12.85 10.37
N LEU A 592 1.40 13.88 9.53
CA LEU A 592 2.41 14.94 9.62
C LEU A 592 2.06 15.96 10.72
N PRO A 593 3.02 16.39 11.57
CA PRO A 593 2.77 17.36 12.64
C PRO A 593 2.39 18.73 12.11
N THR A 594 2.99 19.10 10.99
CA THR A 594 2.70 20.35 10.28
C THR A 594 2.68 20.09 8.78
N THR A 595 1.95 20.91 8.03
CA THR A 595 2.13 20.95 6.58
C THR A 595 3.57 21.39 6.30
N PRO A 596 4.37 20.61 5.54
CA PRO A 596 5.74 20.99 5.19
C PRO A 596 5.76 22.39 4.58
N LYS A 597 6.63 23.26 5.09
CA LYS A 597 6.79 24.64 4.60
C LYS A 597 7.86 24.77 3.50
N LEU A 598 8.52 23.67 3.16
CA LEU A 598 9.52 23.62 2.10
C LEU A 598 8.83 23.46 0.76
N GLU A 599 9.32 24.15 -0.26
CA GLU A 599 9.01 23.81 -1.65
C GLU A 599 9.98 22.70 -2.07
N PRO A 600 9.52 21.45 -2.27
CA PRO A 600 10.37 20.36 -2.72
C PRO A 600 10.80 20.57 -4.17
N ALA A 601 11.82 19.81 -4.59
CA ALA A 601 12.08 19.62 -6.01
C ALA A 601 10.81 19.08 -6.68
N ARG A 602 10.44 19.67 -7.83
CA ARG A 602 9.20 19.33 -8.53
C ARG A 602 9.37 19.43 -10.03
N ALA A 603 8.53 18.69 -10.75
CA ALA A 603 8.42 18.77 -12.20
C ALA A 603 7.00 19.12 -12.62
N GLU A 604 6.88 19.84 -13.73
CA GLU A 604 5.61 20.05 -14.40
C GLU A 604 5.78 19.93 -15.91
N LEU A 605 4.80 19.30 -16.56
CA LEU A 605 4.71 19.21 -18.00
C LEU A 605 3.58 20.14 -18.48
N ARG A 606 3.92 21.22 -19.18
CA ARG A 606 2.94 22.18 -19.71
C ARG A 606 3.24 22.51 -21.16
N SER A 607 2.24 22.42 -22.02
CA SER A 607 2.34 22.83 -23.44
C SER A 607 3.52 22.20 -24.20
N GLY A 608 3.86 20.93 -23.91
CA GLY A 608 4.99 20.24 -24.53
C GLY A 608 6.36 20.65 -23.98
N GLN A 609 6.40 21.32 -22.83
CA GLN A 609 7.63 21.66 -22.13
C GLN A 609 7.64 21.05 -20.74
N LEU A 610 8.65 20.23 -20.46
CA LEU A 610 8.94 19.74 -19.11
C LEU A 610 9.82 20.77 -18.41
N VAL A 611 9.41 21.21 -17.23
CA VAL A 611 10.16 22.12 -16.38
C VAL A 611 10.39 21.46 -15.03
N MET A 612 11.65 21.31 -14.64
CA MET A 612 12.04 20.89 -13.30
C MET A 612 12.51 22.09 -12.50
N HIS A 613 12.02 22.21 -11.28
CA HIS A 613 12.38 23.25 -10.33
C HIS A 613 13.19 22.63 -9.20
N ALA A 614 14.30 23.28 -8.86
CA ALA A 614 15.09 22.93 -7.69
C ALA A 614 14.31 23.17 -6.40
N PRO A 615 14.66 22.46 -5.30
CA PRO A 615 14.05 22.71 -4.00
C PRO A 615 14.39 24.12 -3.51
N SER A 616 13.53 24.71 -2.68
CA SER A 616 13.76 26.05 -2.13
C SER A 616 14.96 26.13 -1.19
N GLU A 617 15.37 25.00 -0.62
CA GLU A 617 16.44 24.94 0.37
C GLU A 617 17.28 23.67 0.17
N TRP A 618 18.59 23.81 0.38
CA TRP A 618 19.55 22.71 0.49
C TRP A 618 20.20 22.78 1.87
N TRP A 619 20.34 21.64 2.55
CA TRP A 619 20.93 21.61 3.88
C TRP A 619 22.03 20.56 4.00
N ARG A 620 23.06 20.93 4.75
CA ARG A 620 24.19 20.07 5.07
C ARG A 620 23.85 19.22 6.29
N THR A 621 24.34 17.99 6.29
CA THR A 621 24.28 17.09 7.44
C THR A 621 25.65 16.42 7.63
N GLU A 622 26.00 16.11 8.86
CA GLU A 622 27.21 15.34 9.16
C GLU A 622 26.89 13.87 8.98
N VAL A 623 27.73 13.16 8.21
CA VAL A 623 27.61 11.72 8.03
C VAL A 623 28.26 11.03 9.20
N PHE A 624 27.56 10.09 9.82
CA PHE A 624 28.16 9.22 10.82
C PHE A 624 28.96 8.12 10.12
N ALA A 625 30.29 8.17 10.29
CA ALA A 625 31.18 7.12 9.80
C ALA A 625 31.43 6.10 10.93
N PRO A 626 30.83 4.88 10.89
CA PRO A 626 31.09 3.87 11.90
C PRO A 626 32.55 3.42 11.86
N THR A 627 33.04 2.91 12.99
CA THR A 627 34.41 2.37 13.11
C THR A 627 34.70 1.28 12.09
N ASP A 628 33.68 0.54 11.67
CA ASP A 628 33.75 -0.56 10.71
C ASP A 628 34.18 -0.09 9.32
N TRP A 629 33.95 1.18 8.98
CA TRP A 629 34.45 1.77 7.74
C TRP A 629 35.98 1.95 7.77
N GLN A 630 36.60 1.84 8.95
CA GLN A 630 38.04 2.01 9.17
C GLN A 630 38.56 3.33 8.59
N ARG A 631 37.77 4.39 8.71
CA ARG A 631 38.09 5.71 8.19
C ARG A 631 38.82 6.55 9.23
N ASP A 632 39.67 7.46 8.78
CA ASP A 632 40.30 8.46 9.65
C ASP A 632 39.22 9.35 10.32
N PRO A 633 39.06 9.29 11.65
CA PRO A 633 38.02 10.03 12.36
C PRO A 633 38.25 11.54 12.37
N SER A 634 39.47 12.02 12.03
CA SER A 634 39.76 13.45 11.98
C SER A 634 39.19 14.16 10.75
N ARG A 635 38.89 13.42 9.69
CA ARG A 635 38.32 13.97 8.46
C ARG A 635 36.80 13.99 8.59
N LYS A 636 36.14 15.14 8.55
CA LYS A 636 34.67 15.16 8.51
C LYS A 636 34.15 14.80 7.11
N ILE A 637 32.99 14.17 7.04
CA ILE A 637 32.23 14.00 5.79
C ILE A 637 30.95 14.79 5.97
N THR A 638 30.69 15.69 5.02
CA THR A 638 29.42 16.40 4.96
C THR A 638 28.60 15.80 3.83
N ALA A 639 27.34 15.52 4.09
CA ALA A 639 26.35 15.19 3.09
C ALA A 639 25.44 16.40 2.83
N LEU A 640 24.82 16.43 1.66
CA LEU A 640 23.82 17.43 1.29
C LEU A 640 22.47 16.73 1.11
N ARG A 641 21.39 17.39 1.53
CA ARG A 641 20.03 16.87 1.44
C ARG A 641 19.08 18.01 1.05
N ALA A 642 17.96 17.65 0.42
CA ALA A 642 16.88 18.57 0.11
C ALA A 642 15.56 17.82 -0.08
N ALA A 643 14.44 18.53 0.10
CA ALA A 643 13.12 17.94 -0.04
C ALA A 643 12.84 17.54 -1.49
N GLY A 644 12.37 16.30 -1.69
CA GLY A 644 12.03 15.76 -3.01
C GLY A 644 13.23 15.40 -3.87
N VAL A 645 14.46 15.44 -3.36
CA VAL A 645 15.66 15.03 -4.10
C VAL A 645 16.14 13.69 -3.56
N GLY A 646 16.33 12.71 -4.45
CA GLY A 646 16.88 11.40 -4.14
C GLY A 646 18.40 11.43 -4.03
N VAL A 647 18.94 10.46 -3.31
CA VAL A 647 20.38 10.33 -3.03
C VAL A 647 20.87 9.05 -3.68
N GLU A 648 21.54 9.16 -4.82
CA GLU A 648 22.30 8.03 -5.36
C GLU A 648 23.59 7.86 -4.59
N SER A 649 23.87 6.64 -4.15
CA SER A 649 25.01 6.36 -3.29
C SER A 649 25.75 5.13 -3.77
N ARG A 650 27.08 5.22 -3.74
CA ARG A 650 27.99 4.11 -4.05
C ARG A 650 29.09 4.03 -3.00
N TRP A 651 29.51 2.82 -2.66
CA TRP A 651 30.65 2.63 -1.77
C TRP A 651 31.96 2.96 -2.50
N ASP A 652 32.70 3.93 -1.98
CA ASP A 652 34.05 4.28 -2.40
C ASP A 652 35.06 3.62 -1.44
N GLY A 653 35.67 2.53 -1.91
CA GLY A 653 36.64 1.77 -1.12
C GLY A 653 37.97 2.49 -0.89
N GLU A 654 38.33 3.47 -1.74
CA GLU A 654 39.56 4.26 -1.59
C GLU A 654 39.39 5.28 -0.46
N HIS A 655 38.28 6.02 -0.48
CA HIS A 655 37.99 7.03 0.54
C HIS A 655 37.24 6.47 1.76
N ARG A 656 36.88 5.18 1.74
CA ARG A 656 36.18 4.43 2.79
C ARG A 656 34.90 5.13 3.25
N ARG A 657 34.07 5.51 2.29
CA ARG A 657 32.78 6.17 2.52
C ARG A 657 31.80 5.89 1.40
N ASN A 658 30.53 6.21 1.62
CA ASN A 658 29.59 6.41 0.52
C ASN A 658 29.88 7.73 -0.20
N GLU A 659 30.00 7.66 -1.52
CA GLU A 659 30.00 8.82 -2.41
C GLU A 659 28.57 9.03 -2.92
N GLU A 660 28.09 10.26 -2.83
CA GLU A 660 26.69 10.60 -3.11
C GLU A 660 26.56 11.52 -4.34
N THR A 661 25.55 11.25 -5.16
CA THR A 661 25.07 12.15 -6.20
C THR A 661 23.60 12.48 -5.95
N LEU A 662 23.26 13.77 -5.84
CA LEU A 662 21.89 14.20 -5.61
C LEU A 662 21.13 14.32 -6.92
N VAL A 663 20.12 13.46 -7.09
CA VAL A 663 19.37 13.33 -8.33
C VAL A 663 17.89 13.54 -8.06
N TYR A 664 17.26 14.38 -8.87
CA TYR A 664 15.81 14.48 -8.92
C TYR A 664 15.27 13.60 -10.05
N THR A 665 14.38 12.66 -9.70
CA THR A 665 13.65 11.83 -10.69
C THR A 665 12.25 12.38 -10.87
N ALA A 666 12.01 13.11 -11.95
CA ALA A 666 10.66 13.54 -12.31
C ALA A 666 9.83 12.34 -12.80
N GLU A 667 8.58 12.25 -12.35
CA GLU A 667 7.54 11.40 -12.90
C GLU A 667 6.38 12.32 -13.29
N VAL A 668 6.11 12.46 -14.59
CA VAL A 668 5.03 13.34 -15.09
C VAL A 668 4.12 12.58 -16.05
N ARG A 669 2.80 12.75 -15.86
CA ARG A 669 1.78 12.08 -16.66
C ARG A 669 1.52 12.83 -17.97
N THR A 670 1.40 12.11 -19.08
CA THR A 670 1.07 12.68 -20.40
C THR A 670 0.16 11.73 -21.18
N GLU A 671 -0.70 12.28 -22.03
CA GLU A 671 -1.49 11.51 -23.01
C GLU A 671 -0.80 11.46 -24.38
N LYS A 672 0.18 12.33 -24.59
CA LYS A 672 0.94 12.40 -25.84
C LYS A 672 2.11 11.44 -25.79
N GLU A 673 2.32 10.73 -26.90
CA GLU A 673 3.54 10.00 -27.16
C GLU A 673 4.75 10.95 -27.07
N VAL A 674 5.83 10.45 -26.48
CA VAL A 674 7.08 11.18 -26.36
C VAL A 674 8.08 10.53 -27.29
N SER A 675 8.43 11.22 -28.37
CA SER A 675 9.37 10.77 -29.39
C SER A 675 10.79 11.29 -29.14
N ALA A 676 10.91 12.46 -28.52
CA ALA A 676 12.17 13.04 -28.12
C ALA A 676 12.04 14.01 -26.93
N LEU A 677 13.12 14.13 -26.18
CA LEU A 677 13.27 15.07 -25.08
C LEU A 677 14.53 15.92 -25.31
N GLU A 678 14.34 17.16 -25.75
CA GLU A 678 15.45 18.06 -26.11
C GLU A 678 15.73 19.06 -24.97
N PRO A 679 16.91 19.06 -24.35
CA PRO A 679 17.22 20.05 -23.32
C PRO A 679 17.24 21.47 -23.92
N ILE A 680 16.72 22.42 -23.17
CA ILE A 680 16.71 23.85 -23.51
C ILE A 680 17.73 24.54 -22.60
N ASP A 681 18.74 25.15 -23.20
CA ASP A 681 19.85 25.84 -22.51
C ASP A 681 20.51 24.97 -21.42
N PRO A 682 21.05 23.78 -21.77
CA PRO A 682 21.61 22.87 -20.76
C PRO A 682 22.79 23.52 -20.03
N PRO A 683 22.88 23.38 -18.69
CA PRO A 683 24.02 23.87 -17.93
C PRO A 683 25.28 23.03 -18.21
N ALA A 684 26.43 23.50 -17.71
CA ALA A 684 27.65 22.73 -17.76
C ALA A 684 27.57 21.50 -16.84
N ALA A 685 28.19 20.40 -17.26
CA ALA A 685 28.33 19.20 -16.45
C ALA A 685 29.01 19.51 -15.09
N PRO A 686 28.63 18.82 -14.00
CA PRO A 686 27.74 17.65 -13.97
C PRO A 686 26.24 17.98 -13.88
N LEU A 687 25.85 19.26 -13.91
CA LEU A 687 24.44 19.65 -13.82
C LEU A 687 23.67 19.29 -15.12
N GLY A 688 22.37 19.03 -15.00
CA GLY A 688 21.49 18.74 -16.13
C GLY A 688 20.94 17.31 -16.12
N GLY A 689 20.36 16.89 -17.25
CA GLY A 689 19.75 15.57 -17.37
C GLY A 689 20.78 14.44 -17.43
N CYS A 690 20.44 13.26 -16.89
CA CYS A 690 21.30 12.07 -16.87
C CYS A 690 21.47 11.39 -18.24
N GLY A 691 20.97 11.99 -19.32
CA GLY A 691 21.19 11.55 -20.70
C GLY A 691 20.16 10.57 -21.25
N ARG A 692 19.23 10.06 -20.44
CA ARG A 692 18.10 9.24 -20.90
C ARG A 692 16.78 9.68 -20.24
N TRP A 693 15.69 9.16 -20.79
CA TRP A 693 14.34 9.30 -20.29
C TRP A 693 13.60 8.00 -20.58
N PHE A 694 12.58 7.71 -19.78
CA PHE A 694 11.83 6.47 -19.86
C PHE A 694 10.34 6.74 -19.86
N VAL A 695 9.59 5.81 -20.45
CA VAL A 695 8.13 5.88 -20.52
C VAL A 695 7.58 4.58 -19.97
N ASP A 696 6.56 4.72 -19.14
CA ASP A 696 5.72 3.67 -18.58
C ASP A 696 4.31 3.87 -19.16
N GLU A 697 3.78 2.86 -19.84
CA GLU A 697 2.51 2.94 -20.59
C GLU A 697 1.36 2.35 -19.76
N HIS A 698 0.38 3.18 -19.42
CA HIS A 698 -0.74 2.78 -18.56
C HIS A 698 -1.87 2.13 -19.33
N ALA A 699 -2.59 1.22 -18.67
CA ALA A 699 -3.76 0.53 -19.22
C ALA A 699 -4.89 1.48 -19.70
N ASP A 700 -4.94 2.72 -19.20
CA ASP A 700 -5.91 3.73 -19.64
C ASP A 700 -5.49 4.53 -20.89
N GLY A 701 -4.35 4.16 -21.51
CA GLY A 701 -3.79 4.78 -22.72
C GLY A 701 -2.92 6.02 -22.46
N SER A 702 -2.81 6.43 -21.21
CA SER A 702 -1.84 7.44 -20.81
C SER A 702 -0.47 6.86 -20.52
N ARG A 703 0.50 7.72 -20.24
CA ARG A 703 1.85 7.29 -19.88
C ARG A 703 2.50 8.19 -18.85
N SER A 704 3.44 7.63 -18.10
CA SER A 704 4.34 8.37 -17.21
C SER A 704 5.69 8.55 -17.88
N LEU A 705 6.14 9.80 -17.98
CA LEU A 705 7.49 10.14 -18.45
C LEU A 705 8.41 10.31 -17.24
N PHE A 706 9.47 9.50 -17.19
CA PHE A 706 10.52 9.56 -16.19
C PHE A 706 11.75 10.28 -16.75
N VAL A 707 12.20 11.33 -16.06
CA VAL A 707 13.38 12.10 -16.43
C VAL A 707 14.20 12.36 -15.18
N ARG A 708 15.51 12.06 -15.25
CA ARG A 708 16.43 12.20 -14.13
C ARG A 708 17.40 13.34 -14.37
N ALA A 709 17.67 14.14 -13.34
CA ALA A 709 18.58 15.28 -13.44
C ALA A 709 19.34 15.59 -12.15
N VAL A 710 20.59 16.02 -12.32
CA VAL A 710 21.44 16.55 -11.26
C VAL A 710 21.20 18.05 -11.15
N LEU A 711 20.74 18.49 -9.98
CA LEU A 711 20.39 19.89 -9.71
C LEU A 711 21.49 20.65 -8.96
N VAL A 712 22.43 19.93 -8.35
CA VAL A 712 23.51 20.47 -7.54
C VAL A 712 24.77 19.62 -7.67
N ASP A 713 25.92 20.27 -7.76
CA ASP A 713 27.24 19.66 -7.63
C ASP A 713 27.80 20.01 -6.25
N PHE A 714 28.04 18.99 -5.44
CA PHE A 714 28.42 19.13 -4.04
C PHE A 714 29.71 18.38 -3.73
N ASP A 715 30.63 19.08 -3.06
CA ASP A 715 31.89 18.53 -2.57
C ASP A 715 31.71 18.04 -1.14
N MET A 716 31.63 16.72 -0.94
CA MET A 716 31.43 16.13 0.39
C MET A 716 32.63 16.28 1.33
N ASP A 717 33.85 16.43 0.79
CA ASP A 717 35.07 16.62 1.59
C ASP A 717 35.17 18.03 2.14
N ARG A 718 34.81 19.02 1.32
CA ARG A 718 34.83 20.43 1.71
C ARG A 718 33.52 20.87 2.36
N GLY A 719 32.43 20.13 2.14
CA GLY A 719 31.08 20.53 2.53
C GLY A 719 30.58 21.73 1.72
N GLU A 720 30.99 21.86 0.46
CA GLU A 720 30.75 23.06 -0.36
C GLU A 720 29.92 22.74 -1.61
N ILE A 721 28.94 23.59 -1.91
CA ILE A 721 28.24 23.54 -3.20
C ILE A 721 29.15 24.20 -4.23
N ARG A 722 29.59 23.43 -5.24
CA ARG A 722 30.42 23.92 -6.34
C ARG A 722 29.59 24.68 -7.37
N SER A 723 28.44 24.12 -7.73
CA SER A 723 27.48 24.73 -8.65
C SER A 723 26.07 24.20 -8.41
N ARG A 724 25.04 24.94 -8.84
CA ARG A 724 23.64 24.50 -8.78
C ARG A 724 22.81 25.20 -9.85
N VAL A 725 21.64 24.65 -10.14
CA VAL A 725 20.68 25.17 -11.11
C VAL A 725 19.30 25.26 -10.45
N ASP A 726 18.61 26.39 -10.64
CA ASP A 726 17.27 26.60 -10.09
C ASP A 726 16.18 25.96 -10.95
N THR A 727 16.42 25.84 -12.26
CA THR A 727 15.44 25.30 -13.21
C THR A 727 16.11 24.61 -14.38
N LEU A 728 15.61 23.42 -14.74
CA LEU A 728 15.97 22.71 -15.97
C LEU A 728 14.74 22.59 -16.87
N ARG A 729 14.95 22.64 -18.19
CA ARG A 729 13.85 22.65 -19.16
C ARG A 729 14.14 21.70 -20.32
N TRP A 730 13.10 21.01 -20.77
CA TRP A 730 13.14 20.20 -21.98
C TRP A 730 11.93 20.47 -22.85
N ARG A 731 12.14 20.43 -24.17
CA ARG A 731 11.06 20.32 -25.15
C ARG A 731 10.70 18.85 -25.30
N VAL A 732 9.44 18.52 -25.05
CA VAL A 732 8.84 17.20 -25.26
C VAL A 732 8.22 17.19 -26.65
N LYS A 733 8.70 16.31 -27.53
CA LYS A 733 8.24 16.20 -28.93
C LYS A 733 7.36 14.98 -29.15
#